data_AF-A0A0Q8RBB3-F1
#
_entry.id   AF-A0A0Q8RBB3-F1
#
_cell.length_a   1.000
_cell.length_b   1.000
_cell.length_c   1.000
_cell.angle_alpha   90.00
_cell.angle_beta   90.00
_cell.angle_gamma   90.00
#
_symmetry.space_group_name_H-M   'P 1'
#
loop_
_entity.id
_entity.type
_entity.pdbx_description
1 polymer ?
#
loop_
_entity_poly.entity_id
_entity_poly.type
_entity_poly.pdbx_seq_one_letter_code
_entity_poly.pdbx_strand_id
1 'polypeptide(L)'
;MHNLIAWLRDRRGALSVALVILLVGLGLAALHRLTETLGPRDIASAFSAIEPRQIAIAIACTVASYVALTFYDVFALRVIGRPLPWRTAALASFTSYTISHNLGLSPITGGSARYRVYTGAGLSGGDVARIVAIASATFWMGVLTITGLALAFHPGNLSLAGLSLGGTVTRTVGGAILLGTAGFVLACALGPRSIGLFGWTVPLPSAGAALGQIAIAGIDFAAAAAALFILIPGADPALLPTFLLAYSFGIIAALVSHVPGGIGVFEAVVLATIPADKSALAAALIAYRLIYYLLPLALGIVALVLHEGRQRRLGQAIAGVRLVANGLAPLLMSVASFLGGAVLLLSGSTPSIPARLHMLHAIVPLPFIEASHLAASLVGTGLLLLSPGLYRRLDGAFVAARALLIAGAIFSLAKGIDYEEAIVCVAIAALLQWTSPAFYRTTAFVSRAFSPTWLACVAAVGGLSLWVGLFSYKHVTYQNALWWDFALHGDASRYLRASLGMGVLLAGVALWRLFEPAAPRRATTALPAEIAAVIEGAERTDAMLAYTGDKRFLLSPGGDAFLMYQIRGSSWIVMADPVGPRAAWADLLWRIRSMADAAQGRLMLYQISSDMLELAIALGLQIVKYGEEAVVDIAGFSLDGPRMRSIRQTVRRAEREGATLEVIPAAAVPAILRDLATISDEWLEAKGQQEKGFSLGRFDPDYIARFDCAMVRVDGRIVAFANIWRTANRRELSVDLMRHGAGSPPGVMDYLFASLILWGQDQGHARFSLGLAPLSGIEAHRLSPLWAKAAAAIFKRGERFYGFRGLRAYKEKFAPMWEPRYIAAPHGLGLIRAMRDLNLLIGRPRMAASPERTTPRLALPDAASTDRPRLAA
;
A
#
# COMPACT_ATOMS: atom_id res chain seq x y z
N MET A 1 33.30 10.96 8.56
CA MET A 1 32.05 11.47 7.95
C MET A 1 31.36 10.45 7.04
N HIS A 2 32.06 9.83 6.06
CA HIS A 2 31.47 8.86 5.13
C HIS A 2 30.85 7.61 5.79
N ASN A 3 31.49 7.04 6.81
CA ASN A 3 30.97 5.88 7.55
C ASN A 3 29.72 6.21 8.38
N LEU A 4 29.62 7.42 8.92
CA LEU A 4 28.44 7.89 9.66
C LEU A 4 27.24 8.06 8.72
N ILE A 5 27.47 8.62 7.52
CA ILE A 5 26.41 8.81 6.51
C ILE A 5 25.90 7.46 5.99
N ALA A 6 26.80 6.49 5.76
CA ALA A 6 26.41 5.13 5.37
C ALA A 6 25.60 4.42 6.49
N TRP A 7 26.03 4.56 7.75
CA TRP A 7 25.34 4.00 8.92
C TRP A 7 23.94 4.62 9.11
N LEU A 8 23.83 5.95 8.99
CA LEU A 8 22.56 6.67 9.06
C LEU A 8 21.61 6.28 7.91
N ARG A 9 22.15 6.00 6.71
CA ARG A 9 21.35 5.59 5.55
C ARG A 9 20.77 4.19 5.71
N ASP A 10 21.57 3.25 6.21
CA ASP A 10 21.14 1.86 6.43
C ASP A 10 20.14 1.73 7.60
N ARG A 11 20.20 2.64 8.58
CA ARG A 11 19.29 2.66 9.74
C ARG A 11 18.21 3.73 9.67
N ARG A 12 18.03 4.40 8.54
CA ARG A 12 17.09 5.52 8.37
C ARG A 12 15.66 5.18 8.84
N GLY A 13 15.19 3.97 8.55
CA GLY A 13 13.88 3.49 8.99
C GLY A 13 13.77 3.33 10.52
N ALA A 14 14.78 2.71 11.15
CA ALA A 14 14.81 2.54 12.60
C ALA A 14 14.98 3.88 13.33
N LEU A 15 15.81 4.79 12.81
CA LEU A 15 16.05 6.12 13.37
C LEU A 15 14.81 7.03 13.24
N SER A 16 14.09 6.97 12.12
CA SER A 16 12.83 7.72 11.97
C SER A 16 11.75 7.19 12.91
N VAL A 17 11.63 5.86 13.06
CA VAL A 17 10.71 5.27 14.05
C VAL A 17 11.11 5.65 15.48
N ALA A 18 12.40 5.57 15.83
CA ALA A 18 12.90 5.96 17.14
C ALA A 18 12.68 7.46 17.43
N LEU A 19 12.88 8.33 16.43
CA LEU A 19 12.60 9.76 16.54
C LEU A 19 11.10 10.02 16.75
N VAL A 20 10.22 9.35 16.01
CA VAL A 20 8.77 9.47 16.20
C VAL A 20 8.36 8.97 17.59
N ILE A 21 8.88 7.82 18.03
CA ILE A 21 8.62 7.29 19.39
C ILE A 21 9.13 8.26 20.45
N LEU A 22 10.31 8.85 20.28
CA LEU A 22 10.87 9.85 21.19
C LEU A 22 9.98 11.10 21.24
N LEU A 23 9.55 11.63 20.09
CA LEU A 23 8.70 12.81 20.00
C LEU A 23 7.31 12.57 20.60
N VAL A 24 6.70 11.40 20.33
CA VAL A 24 5.44 10.98 20.95
C VAL A 24 5.63 10.77 22.46
N GLY A 25 6.72 10.16 22.88
CA GLY A 25 7.06 9.96 24.29
C GLY A 25 7.26 11.29 25.03
N LEU A 26 7.92 12.27 24.41
CA LEU A 26 8.06 13.63 24.94
C LEU A 26 6.72 14.35 25.00
N GLY A 27 5.86 14.19 23.99
CA GLY A 27 4.50 14.74 23.98
C GLY A 27 3.62 14.13 25.07
N LEU A 28 3.69 12.82 25.28
CA LEU A 28 2.97 12.10 26.34
C LEU A 28 3.52 12.45 27.73
N ALA A 29 4.84 12.60 27.88
CA ALA A 29 5.45 13.02 29.14
C ALA A 29 5.09 14.47 29.50
N ALA A 30 5.04 15.36 28.49
CA ALA A 30 4.56 16.72 28.66
C ALA A 30 3.07 16.73 29.04
N LEU A 31 2.23 15.96 28.34
CA LEU A 31 0.81 15.82 28.65
C LEU A 31 0.58 15.23 30.05
N HIS A 32 1.35 14.22 30.46
CA HIS A 32 1.29 13.61 31.78
C HIS A 32 1.61 14.63 32.89
N ARG A 33 2.72 15.37 32.74
CA ARG A 33 3.07 16.48 33.67
C ARG A 33 2.01 17.59 33.71
N LEU A 34 1.31 17.82 32.60
CA LEU A 34 0.20 18.78 32.55
C LEU A 34 -1.03 18.24 33.30
N THR A 35 -1.39 16.97 33.11
CA THR A 35 -2.52 16.31 33.78
C THR A 35 -2.32 16.07 35.27
N GLU A 36 -1.08 15.96 35.76
CA GLU A 36 -0.79 15.91 37.20
C GLU A 36 -1.15 17.21 37.93
N THR A 37 -1.24 18.33 37.20
CA THR A 37 -1.52 19.67 37.76
C THR A 37 -2.92 20.20 37.47
N LEU A 38 -3.75 19.49 36.68
CA LEU A 38 -5.01 20.00 36.13
C LEU A 38 -6.17 19.01 36.34
N GLY A 39 -7.19 19.41 37.11
CA GLY A 39 -8.41 18.64 37.29
C GLY A 39 -9.39 18.78 36.10
N PRO A 40 -10.17 17.74 35.75
CA PRO A 40 -11.18 17.83 34.70
C PRO A 40 -12.25 18.91 34.96
N ARG A 41 -12.55 19.18 36.24
CA ARG A 41 -13.49 20.22 36.65
C ARG A 41 -12.95 21.63 36.41
N ASP A 42 -11.64 21.83 36.57
CA ASP A 42 -10.96 23.11 36.38
C ASP A 42 -10.90 23.49 34.89
N ILE A 43 -10.73 22.50 34.01
CA ILE A 43 -10.79 22.73 32.56
C ILE A 43 -12.22 23.05 32.12
N ALA A 44 -13.23 22.34 32.66
CA ALA A 44 -14.63 22.60 32.34
C ALA A 44 -15.09 23.99 32.82
N SER A 45 -14.68 24.39 34.02
CA SER A 45 -14.96 25.74 34.54
C SER A 45 -14.21 26.82 33.73
N ALA A 46 -12.94 26.60 33.39
CA ALA A 46 -12.19 27.49 32.53
C ALA A 46 -12.79 27.63 31.12
N PHE A 47 -13.34 26.55 30.55
CA PHE A 47 -14.03 26.59 29.26
C PHE A 47 -15.32 27.41 29.34
N SER A 48 -16.05 27.34 30.46
CA SER A 48 -17.24 28.17 30.70
C SER A 48 -16.92 29.65 30.93
N ALA A 49 -15.67 29.98 31.28
CA ALA A 49 -15.20 31.35 31.46
C ALA A 49 -14.85 32.06 30.13
N ILE A 50 -14.84 31.35 29.00
CA ILE A 50 -14.61 31.95 27.68
C ILE A 50 -15.89 32.67 27.24
N GLU A 51 -15.80 33.99 27.10
CA GLU A 51 -16.95 34.80 26.71
C GLU A 51 -17.36 34.54 25.24
N PRO A 52 -18.67 34.58 24.91
CA PRO A 52 -19.14 34.44 23.53
C PRO A 52 -18.52 35.47 22.57
N ARG A 53 -18.19 36.67 23.08
CA ARG A 53 -17.50 37.71 22.32
C ARG A 53 -16.08 37.28 21.92
N GLN A 54 -15.34 36.62 22.82
CA GLN A 54 -14.00 36.09 22.52
C GLN A 54 -14.08 35.04 21.42
N ILE A 55 -15.07 34.14 21.48
CA ILE A 55 -15.32 33.13 20.43
C ILE A 55 -15.60 33.80 19.09
N ALA A 56 -16.47 34.82 19.05
CA ALA A 56 -16.81 35.52 17.82
C ALA A 56 -15.59 36.21 17.19
N ILE A 57 -14.75 36.87 18.00
CA ILE A 57 -13.51 37.51 17.51
C ILE A 57 -12.52 36.44 17.05
N ALA A 58 -12.37 35.32 17.78
CA ALA A 58 -11.49 34.21 17.37
C ALA A 58 -11.93 33.59 16.03
N ILE A 59 -13.23 33.46 15.79
CA ILE A 59 -13.79 33.06 14.49
C ILE A 59 -13.44 34.09 13.42
N ALA A 60 -13.60 35.39 13.68
CA ALA A 60 -13.25 36.44 12.73
C ALA A 60 -11.75 36.44 12.38
N CYS A 61 -10.87 36.27 13.37
CA CYS A 61 -9.44 36.09 13.17
C CYS A 61 -9.13 34.83 12.35
N THR A 62 -9.82 33.72 12.61
CA THR A 62 -9.69 32.49 11.82
C THR A 62 -10.10 32.74 10.37
N VAL A 63 -11.22 33.43 10.12
CA VAL A 63 -11.64 33.80 8.75
C VAL A 63 -10.58 34.68 8.08
N ALA A 64 -10.03 35.67 8.77
CA ALA A 64 -8.98 36.54 8.22
C ALA A 64 -7.72 35.75 7.83
N SER A 65 -7.27 34.82 8.67
CA SER A 65 -6.15 33.93 8.35
C SER A 65 -6.44 33.04 7.14
N TYR A 66 -7.58 32.33 7.11
CA TYR A 66 -7.91 31.48 5.97
C TYR A 66 -8.13 32.25 4.67
N VAL A 67 -8.62 33.50 4.73
CA VAL A 67 -8.66 34.39 3.56
C VAL A 67 -7.25 34.76 3.12
N ALA A 68 -6.34 35.11 4.04
CA ALA A 68 -4.94 35.37 3.73
C ALA A 68 -4.25 34.16 3.08
N LEU A 69 -4.52 32.94 3.57
CA LEU A 69 -4.04 31.69 2.96
C LEU A 69 -4.49 31.52 1.50
N THR A 70 -5.68 32.01 1.10
CA THR A 70 -6.07 31.97 -0.32
C THR A 70 -5.14 32.79 -1.21
N PHE A 71 -4.59 33.88 -0.69
CA PHE A 71 -3.68 34.75 -1.43
C PHE A 71 -2.27 34.18 -1.58
N TYR A 72 -1.86 33.19 -0.76
CA TYR A 72 -0.60 32.47 -0.95
C TYR A 72 -0.57 31.78 -2.32
N ASP A 73 -1.66 31.10 -2.66
CA ASP A 73 -1.79 30.38 -3.93
C ASP A 73 -1.96 31.34 -5.11
N VAL A 74 -2.75 32.42 -4.95
CA VAL A 74 -2.88 33.48 -5.97
C VAL A 74 -1.51 34.07 -6.29
N PHE A 75 -0.71 34.34 -5.26
CA PHE A 75 0.64 34.85 -5.40
C PHE A 75 1.53 33.85 -6.13
N ALA A 76 1.54 32.60 -5.69
CA ALA A 76 2.34 31.55 -6.32
C ALA A 76 1.99 31.35 -7.80
N LEU A 77 0.69 31.35 -8.15
CA LEU A 77 0.20 31.25 -9.53
C LEU A 77 0.69 32.41 -10.42
N ARG A 78 0.74 33.63 -9.87
CA ARG A 78 1.30 34.79 -10.59
C ARG A 78 2.80 34.67 -10.81
N VAL A 79 3.54 34.21 -9.79
CA VAL A 79 5.00 34.05 -9.85
C VAL A 79 5.42 32.99 -10.88
N ILE A 80 4.65 31.92 -11.03
CA ILE A 80 4.90 30.89 -12.06
C ILE A 80 4.38 31.26 -13.47
N GLY A 81 3.76 32.44 -13.63
CA GLY A 81 3.22 32.90 -14.92
C GLY A 81 1.94 32.18 -15.37
N ARG A 82 1.18 31.57 -14.44
CA ARG A 82 -0.06 30.82 -14.73
C ARG A 82 -1.22 31.36 -13.88
N PRO A 83 -1.67 32.61 -14.06
CA PRO A 83 -2.74 33.18 -13.25
C PRO A 83 -4.06 32.43 -13.47
N LEU A 84 -4.76 32.12 -12.37
CA LEU A 84 -6.11 31.56 -12.38
C LEU A 84 -7.08 32.50 -11.65
N PRO A 85 -8.41 32.38 -11.89
CA PRO A 85 -9.41 33.10 -11.12
C PRO A 85 -9.29 32.84 -9.62
N TRP A 86 -9.50 33.89 -8.80
CA TRP A 86 -9.38 33.79 -7.33
C TRP A 86 -10.22 32.66 -6.76
N ARG A 87 -11.41 32.40 -7.29
CA ARG A 87 -12.29 31.31 -6.82
C ARG A 87 -11.64 29.93 -6.91
N THR A 88 -10.86 29.67 -7.96
CA THR A 88 -10.15 28.39 -8.16
C THR A 88 -8.97 28.28 -7.20
N ALA A 89 -8.18 29.34 -7.07
CA ALA A 89 -7.06 29.41 -6.13
C ALA A 89 -7.52 29.32 -4.66
N ALA A 90 -8.62 29.99 -4.33
CA ALA A 90 -9.24 29.96 -3.00
C ALA A 90 -9.74 28.57 -2.65
N LEU A 91 -10.44 27.88 -3.56
CA LEU A 91 -10.87 26.50 -3.32
C LEU A 91 -9.68 25.55 -3.13
N ALA A 92 -8.67 25.62 -4.01
CA ALA A 92 -7.47 24.79 -3.93
C ALA A 92 -6.68 25.03 -2.64
N SER A 93 -6.48 26.30 -2.28
CA SER A 93 -5.77 26.71 -1.07
C SER A 93 -6.53 26.31 0.19
N PHE A 94 -7.81 26.69 0.29
CA PHE A 94 -8.63 26.42 1.47
C PHE A 94 -8.76 24.92 1.75
N THR A 95 -9.04 24.10 0.74
CA THR A 95 -9.12 22.63 0.90
C THR A 95 -7.75 22.01 1.21
N SER A 96 -6.67 22.55 0.65
CA SER A 96 -5.31 22.07 0.96
C SER A 96 -4.88 22.39 2.39
N TYR A 97 -5.07 23.62 2.86
CA TYR A 97 -4.62 24.02 4.20
C TYR A 97 -5.45 23.38 5.30
N THR A 98 -6.76 23.25 5.12
CA THR A 98 -7.63 22.54 6.07
C THR A 98 -7.21 21.08 6.24
N ILE A 99 -6.83 20.40 5.16
CA ILE A 99 -6.28 19.03 5.21
C ILE A 99 -4.88 19.01 5.84
N SER A 100 -3.99 19.91 5.40
CA SER A 100 -2.60 19.98 5.88
C SER A 100 -2.48 20.26 7.38
N HIS A 101 -3.28 21.19 7.90
CA HIS A 101 -3.29 21.56 9.32
C HIS A 101 -3.70 20.38 10.21
N ASN A 102 -4.53 19.47 9.72
CA ASN A 102 -5.05 18.35 10.52
C ASN A 102 -4.25 17.05 10.35
N LEU A 103 -3.77 16.72 9.15
CA LEU A 103 -3.18 15.40 8.86
C LEU A 103 -1.64 15.34 8.96
N GLY A 104 -0.97 16.48 9.07
CA GLY A 104 0.50 16.52 9.00
C GLY A 104 1.02 16.15 7.60
N LEU A 105 2.35 16.03 7.43
CA LEU A 105 2.99 15.76 6.13
C LEU A 105 2.47 16.65 4.99
N SER A 106 2.37 17.95 5.28
CA SER A 106 1.73 18.98 4.42
C SER A 106 2.05 18.91 2.91
N PRO A 107 3.30 18.59 2.47
CA PRO A 107 3.59 18.45 1.04
C PRO A 107 2.86 17.28 0.35
N ILE A 108 2.52 16.22 1.09
CA ILE A 108 1.90 14.99 0.58
C ILE A 108 0.38 15.05 0.73
N THR A 109 -0.10 15.44 1.91
CA THR A 109 -1.54 15.43 2.24
C THR A 109 -2.27 16.62 1.62
N GLY A 110 -1.85 17.86 1.89
CA GLY A 110 -2.44 19.06 1.28
C GLY A 110 -2.11 19.21 -0.20
N GLY A 111 -0.91 18.80 -0.61
CA GLY A 111 -0.49 18.81 -2.03
C GLY A 111 -1.45 18.05 -2.95
N SER A 112 -2.11 16.99 -2.45
CA SER A 112 -3.09 16.21 -3.22
C SER A 112 -4.36 17.00 -3.58
N ALA A 113 -4.85 17.87 -2.69
CA ALA A 113 -6.03 18.71 -2.95
C ALA A 113 -5.71 19.78 -3.99
N ARG A 114 -4.58 20.50 -3.83
CA ARG A 114 -4.07 21.42 -4.85
C ARG A 114 -3.86 20.73 -6.19
N TYR A 115 -3.26 19.52 -6.20
CA TYR A 115 -3.04 18.77 -7.42
C TYR A 115 -4.33 18.49 -8.17
N ARG A 116 -5.39 18.04 -7.49
CA ARG A 116 -6.68 17.74 -8.13
C ARG A 116 -7.37 18.99 -8.68
N VAL A 117 -7.44 20.07 -7.90
CA VAL A 117 -8.11 21.31 -8.33
C VAL A 117 -7.33 21.98 -9.49
N TYR A 118 -5.99 22.03 -9.41
CA TYR A 118 -5.18 22.69 -10.43
C TYR A 118 -4.99 21.86 -11.71
N THR A 119 -4.86 20.54 -11.62
CA THR A 119 -4.86 19.69 -12.83
C THR A 119 -6.20 19.75 -13.56
N GLY A 120 -7.32 19.80 -12.80
CA GLY A 120 -8.64 20.07 -13.37
C GLY A 120 -8.78 21.45 -14.03
N ALA A 121 -7.92 22.41 -13.66
CA ALA A 121 -7.82 23.74 -14.26
C ALA A 121 -6.73 23.85 -15.34
N GLY A 122 -6.10 22.74 -15.75
CA GLY A 122 -5.13 22.69 -16.85
C GLY A 122 -3.66 22.90 -16.46
N LEU A 123 -3.30 22.86 -15.17
CA LEU A 123 -1.91 22.95 -14.73
C LEU A 123 -1.23 21.57 -14.70
N SER A 124 0.07 21.54 -14.99
CA SER A 124 0.86 20.31 -14.89
C SER A 124 1.21 19.97 -13.44
N GLY A 125 1.58 18.71 -13.17
CA GLY A 125 2.08 18.31 -11.85
C GLY A 125 3.33 19.08 -11.41
N GLY A 126 4.19 19.47 -12.36
CA GLY A 126 5.35 20.31 -12.08
C GLY A 126 4.97 21.73 -11.63
N ASP A 127 3.93 22.31 -12.22
CA ASP A 127 3.42 23.63 -11.82
C ASP A 127 2.83 23.59 -10.40
N VAL A 128 2.09 22.53 -10.07
CA VAL A 128 1.56 22.32 -8.71
C VAL A 128 2.70 22.21 -7.68
N ALA A 129 3.77 21.48 -8.00
CA ALA A 129 4.92 21.37 -7.12
C ALA A 129 5.60 22.73 -6.88
N ARG A 130 5.73 23.57 -7.92
CA ARG A 130 6.24 24.94 -7.80
C ARG A 130 5.32 25.82 -6.93
N ILE A 131 4.01 25.70 -7.07
CA ILE A 131 3.04 26.43 -6.23
C ILE A 131 3.22 26.04 -4.76
N VAL A 132 3.29 24.74 -4.46
CA VAL A 132 3.50 24.24 -3.09
C VAL A 132 4.82 24.76 -2.50
N ALA A 133 5.90 24.79 -3.29
CA ALA A 133 7.19 25.33 -2.86
C ALA A 133 7.12 26.83 -2.53
N ILE A 134 6.52 27.64 -3.40
CA ILE A 134 6.37 29.09 -3.20
C ILE A 134 5.45 29.39 -2.00
N ALA A 135 4.33 28.67 -1.86
CA ALA A 135 3.43 28.81 -0.73
C ALA A 135 4.12 28.43 0.61
N SER A 136 4.96 27.39 0.60
CA SER A 136 5.76 27.00 1.77
C SER A 136 6.81 28.06 2.12
N ALA A 137 7.48 28.65 1.12
CA ALA A 137 8.40 29.75 1.34
C ALA A 137 7.69 31.00 1.90
N THR A 138 6.49 31.31 1.39
CA THR A 138 5.63 32.40 1.88
C THR A 138 5.33 32.27 3.36
N PHE A 139 4.90 31.06 3.78
CA PHE A 139 4.65 30.75 5.18
C PHE A 139 5.87 31.03 6.07
N TRP A 140 7.04 30.51 5.68
CA TRP A 140 8.27 30.71 6.45
C TRP A 140 8.70 32.18 6.52
N MET A 141 8.50 32.96 5.46
CA MET A 141 8.78 34.40 5.50
C MET A 141 7.89 35.11 6.52
N GLY A 142 6.61 34.73 6.65
CA GLY A 142 5.72 35.25 7.69
C GLY A 142 6.20 34.89 9.09
N VAL A 143 6.48 33.60 9.33
CA VAL A 143 6.99 33.11 10.63
C VAL A 143 8.27 33.84 11.04
N LEU A 144 9.24 33.94 10.14
CA LEU A 144 10.53 34.60 10.41
C LEU A 144 10.33 36.10 10.69
N THR A 145 9.50 36.79 9.91
CA THR A 145 9.26 38.23 10.08
C THR A 145 8.58 38.52 11.41
N ILE A 146 7.50 37.81 11.76
CA ILE A 146 6.78 38.04 13.01
C ILE A 146 7.63 37.62 14.22
N THR A 147 8.37 36.50 14.12
CA THR A 147 9.29 36.08 15.19
C THR A 147 10.41 37.10 15.39
N GLY A 148 10.99 37.62 14.30
CA GLY A 148 12.01 38.66 14.33
C GLY A 148 11.50 39.95 14.99
N LEU A 149 10.28 40.39 14.64
CA LEU A 149 9.62 41.54 15.27
C LEU A 149 9.36 41.30 16.77
N ALA A 150 8.80 40.13 17.13
CA ALA A 150 8.51 39.79 18.52
C ALA A 150 9.78 39.73 19.39
N LEU A 151 10.90 39.24 18.85
CA LEU A 151 12.21 39.24 19.52
C LEU A 151 12.81 40.66 19.62
N ALA A 152 12.72 41.46 18.55
CA ALA A 152 13.28 42.81 18.50
C ALA A 152 12.58 43.77 19.49
N PHE A 153 11.26 43.60 19.67
CA PHE A 153 10.45 44.43 20.56
C PHE A 153 10.14 43.79 21.92
N HIS A 154 10.80 42.68 22.28
CA HIS A 154 10.53 42.00 23.55
C HIS A 154 10.88 42.88 24.77
N PRO A 155 9.95 43.06 25.73
CA PRO A 155 10.16 43.88 26.93
C PRO A 155 10.92 43.08 28.00
N GLY A 156 12.24 42.94 27.83
CA GLY A 156 13.13 42.37 28.86
C GLY A 156 13.72 41.00 28.51
N ASN A 157 14.14 40.26 29.55
CA ASN A 157 14.77 38.94 29.41
C ASN A 157 13.74 37.89 28.99
N LEU A 158 14.10 37.04 28.04
CA LEU A 158 13.25 35.93 27.60
C LEU A 158 13.62 34.69 28.42
N SER A 159 12.68 34.19 29.22
CA SER A 159 12.83 32.92 29.93
C SER A 159 12.14 31.82 29.14
N LEU A 160 12.91 30.86 28.63
CA LEU A 160 12.43 29.71 27.88
C LEU A 160 12.85 28.44 28.61
N ALA A 161 11.89 27.72 29.19
CA ALA A 161 12.12 26.43 29.86
C ALA A 161 13.28 26.47 30.89
N GLY A 162 13.44 27.58 31.62
CA GLY A 162 14.49 27.77 32.63
C GLY A 162 15.80 28.38 32.11
N LEU A 163 15.95 28.60 30.80
CA LEU A 163 17.06 29.36 30.20
C LEU A 163 16.66 30.83 30.05
N SER A 164 17.40 31.73 30.71
CA SER A 164 17.21 33.18 30.56
C SER A 164 18.15 33.75 29.50
N LEU A 165 17.58 34.24 28.41
CA LEU A 165 18.31 35.00 27.41
C LEU A 165 18.25 36.48 27.80
N GLY A 166 19.43 37.11 27.88
CA GLY A 166 19.52 38.54 28.14
C GLY A 166 18.80 39.36 27.07
N GLY A 167 18.14 40.46 27.47
CA GLY A 167 17.38 41.31 26.57
C GLY A 167 18.18 41.79 25.34
N THR A 168 19.47 42.06 25.50
CA THR A 168 20.37 42.44 24.38
C THR A 168 20.52 41.31 23.36
N VAL A 169 20.73 40.07 23.81
CA VAL A 169 20.87 38.90 22.93
C VAL A 169 19.56 38.62 22.19
N THR A 170 18.43 38.76 22.89
CA THR A 170 17.10 38.58 22.30
C THR A 170 16.87 39.59 21.16
N ARG A 171 17.20 40.86 21.39
CA ARG A 171 17.06 41.93 20.38
C ARG A 171 18.03 41.79 19.22
N THR A 172 19.28 41.38 19.46
CA THR A 172 20.26 41.18 18.38
C THR A 172 19.88 40.01 17.48
N VAL A 173 19.38 38.91 18.05
CA VAL A 173 18.85 37.77 17.28
C VAL A 173 17.62 38.19 16.47
N GLY A 174 16.69 38.94 17.06
CA GLY A 174 15.54 39.50 16.36
C GLY A 174 15.95 40.40 15.19
N GLY A 175 16.89 41.31 15.42
CA GLY A 175 17.47 42.17 14.39
C GLY A 175 18.15 41.40 13.26
N ALA A 176 18.91 40.35 13.58
CA ALA A 176 19.56 39.50 12.58
C ALA A 176 18.55 38.76 11.70
N ILE A 177 17.45 38.25 12.27
CA ILE A 177 16.38 37.61 11.51
C ILE A 177 15.72 38.62 10.56
N LEU A 178 15.40 39.83 11.05
CA LEU A 178 14.81 40.89 10.24
C LEU A 178 15.74 41.34 9.11
N LEU A 179 17.04 41.47 9.37
CA LEU A 179 18.05 41.74 8.33
C LEU A 179 18.09 40.63 7.29
N GLY A 180 17.93 39.36 7.68
CA GLY A 180 17.80 38.24 6.76
C GLY A 180 16.58 38.36 5.85
N THR A 181 15.41 38.72 6.42
CA THR A 181 14.18 38.94 5.62
C THR A 181 14.30 40.13 4.68
N ALA A 182 14.93 41.24 5.12
CA ALA A 182 15.21 42.38 4.27
C ALA A 182 16.23 42.05 3.16
N GLY A 183 17.27 41.26 3.49
CA GLY A 183 18.25 40.75 2.54
C GLY A 183 17.62 39.87 1.46
N PHE A 184 16.60 39.08 1.79
CA PHE A 184 15.83 38.33 0.81
C PHE A 184 15.08 39.25 -0.18
N VAL A 185 14.42 40.31 0.32
CA VAL A 185 13.75 41.31 -0.53
C VAL A 185 14.77 42.02 -1.43
N LEU A 186 15.94 42.38 -0.88
CA LEU A 186 17.02 43.00 -1.64
C LEU A 186 17.58 42.05 -2.71
N ALA A 187 17.74 40.77 -2.40
CA ALA A 187 18.14 39.75 -3.36
C ALA A 187 17.10 39.56 -4.47
N CYS A 188 15.81 39.69 -4.17
CA CYS A 188 14.74 39.72 -5.19
C CYS A 188 14.76 41.00 -6.05
N ALA A 189 15.30 42.11 -5.52
CA ALA A 189 15.45 43.37 -6.26
C ALA A 189 16.68 43.36 -7.19
N LEU A 190 17.79 42.79 -6.73
CA LEU A 190 19.11 42.88 -7.38
C LEU A 190 19.52 41.59 -8.12
N GLY A 191 18.89 40.46 -7.81
CA GLY A 191 19.30 39.13 -8.28
C GLY A 191 18.61 38.65 -9.57
N PRO A 192 18.99 37.46 -10.07
CA PRO A 192 18.39 36.86 -11.26
C PRO A 192 16.90 36.53 -11.04
N ARG A 193 16.08 36.60 -12.09
CA ARG A 193 14.62 36.32 -12.00
C ARG A 193 14.27 34.85 -11.76
N SER A 194 15.24 33.96 -11.71
CA SER A 194 15.05 32.54 -11.40
C SER A 194 16.31 31.96 -10.78
N ILE A 195 16.14 31.06 -9.80
CA ILE A 195 17.23 30.28 -9.22
C ILE A 195 17.09 28.82 -9.66
N GLY A 196 18.19 28.23 -10.11
CA GLY A 196 18.31 26.80 -10.33
C GLY A 196 18.72 26.09 -9.05
N LEU A 197 17.88 25.23 -8.49
CA LEU A 197 18.19 24.40 -7.33
C LEU A 197 17.96 22.92 -7.68
N PHE A 198 18.98 22.06 -7.56
CA PHE A 198 18.87 20.60 -7.78
C PHE A 198 18.24 20.19 -9.13
N GLY A 199 18.47 20.96 -10.20
CA GLY A 199 17.88 20.72 -11.53
C GLY A 199 16.49 21.34 -11.74
N TRP A 200 15.95 22.04 -10.73
CA TRP A 200 14.66 22.74 -10.78
C TRP A 200 14.89 24.25 -10.94
N THR A 201 14.18 24.88 -11.86
CA THR A 201 14.14 26.34 -11.98
C THR A 201 12.92 26.88 -11.23
N VAL A 202 13.17 27.70 -10.20
CA VAL A 202 12.13 28.39 -9.44
C VAL A 202 12.23 29.89 -9.73
N PRO A 203 11.17 30.52 -10.28
CA PRO A 203 11.16 31.96 -10.49
C PRO A 203 11.15 32.69 -9.14
N LEU A 204 11.96 33.75 -9.04
CA LEU A 204 11.97 34.65 -7.90
C LEU A 204 10.89 35.75 -8.09
N PRO A 205 10.20 36.17 -7.03
CA PRO A 205 9.28 37.30 -7.11
C PRO A 205 10.02 38.62 -7.33
N SER A 206 9.33 39.64 -7.85
CA SER A 206 9.84 41.01 -7.82
C SER A 206 9.91 41.54 -6.38
N ALA A 207 10.69 42.59 -6.11
CA ALA A 207 10.79 43.16 -4.77
C ALA A 207 9.42 43.59 -4.18
N GLY A 208 8.57 44.23 -4.97
CA GLY A 208 7.20 44.57 -4.55
C GLY A 208 6.32 43.34 -4.29
N ALA A 209 6.50 42.27 -5.08
CA ALA A 209 5.83 40.99 -4.86
C ALA A 209 6.34 40.30 -3.58
N ALA A 210 7.65 40.33 -3.30
CA ALA A 210 8.24 39.80 -2.08
C ALA A 210 7.74 40.54 -0.82
N LEU A 211 7.61 41.87 -0.88
CA LEU A 211 6.98 42.65 0.20
C LEU A 211 5.51 42.27 0.39
N GLY A 212 4.76 42.10 -0.70
CA GLY A 212 3.38 41.60 -0.64
C GLY A 212 3.28 40.21 -0.02
N GLN A 213 4.22 39.31 -0.35
CA GLN A 213 4.32 37.96 0.20
C GLN A 213 4.56 37.99 1.72
N ILE A 214 5.48 38.84 2.20
CA ILE A 214 5.74 39.04 3.63
C ILE A 214 4.50 39.61 4.33
N ALA A 215 3.84 40.62 3.73
CA ALA A 215 2.64 41.23 4.30
C ALA A 215 1.49 40.22 4.44
N ILE A 216 1.19 39.46 3.39
CA ILE A 216 0.14 38.43 3.40
C ILE A 216 0.46 37.36 4.46
N ALA A 217 1.70 36.89 4.52
CA ALA A 217 2.12 35.87 5.48
C ALA A 217 2.12 36.40 6.93
N GLY A 218 2.47 37.66 7.13
CA GLY A 218 2.41 38.32 8.43
C GLY A 218 0.97 38.48 8.93
N ILE A 219 0.04 38.88 8.06
CA ILE A 219 -1.40 38.97 8.38
C ILE A 219 -1.95 37.61 8.77
N ASP A 220 -1.66 36.58 7.97
CA ASP A 220 -2.08 35.20 8.26
C ASP A 220 -1.57 34.74 9.63
N PHE A 221 -0.25 34.84 9.86
CA PHE A 221 0.36 34.42 11.11
C PHE A 221 -0.18 35.19 12.32
N ALA A 222 -0.31 36.51 12.21
CA ALA A 222 -0.83 37.36 13.28
C ALA A 222 -2.30 37.04 13.59
N ALA A 223 -3.13 36.82 12.56
CA ALA A 223 -4.52 36.46 12.74
C ALA A 223 -4.68 35.07 13.37
N ALA A 224 -3.87 34.09 12.97
CA ALA A 224 -3.86 32.76 13.55
C ALA A 224 -3.44 32.79 15.04
N ALA A 225 -2.38 33.54 15.37
CA ALA A 225 -1.95 33.72 16.75
C ALA A 225 -3.00 34.48 17.59
N ALA A 226 -3.59 35.55 17.04
CA ALA A 226 -4.63 36.32 17.71
C ALA A 226 -5.87 35.48 18.03
N ALA A 227 -6.26 34.57 17.13
CA ALA A 227 -7.39 33.66 17.34
C ALA A 227 -7.21 32.78 18.60
N LEU A 228 -5.98 32.38 18.94
CA LEU A 228 -5.68 31.68 20.19
C LEU A 228 -5.53 32.63 21.37
N PHE A 229 -4.82 33.75 21.21
CA PHE A 229 -4.57 34.71 22.30
C PHE A 229 -5.87 35.26 22.91
N ILE A 230 -6.85 35.61 22.05
CA ILE A 230 -8.14 36.15 22.47
C ILE A 230 -8.97 35.15 23.28
N LEU A 231 -8.77 33.84 23.06
CA LEU A 231 -9.49 32.79 23.78
C LEU A 231 -8.96 32.56 25.20
N ILE A 232 -7.82 33.15 25.57
CA ILE A 232 -7.26 33.07 26.92
C ILE A 232 -8.04 34.07 27.81
N PRO A 233 -8.85 33.60 28.78
CA PRO A 233 -9.60 34.48 29.66
C PRO A 233 -8.66 35.38 30.47
N GLY A 234 -8.92 36.70 30.47
CA GLY A 234 -8.19 37.67 31.28
C GLY A 234 -6.72 37.92 30.87
N ALA A 235 -6.31 37.56 29.64
CA ALA A 235 -4.94 37.77 29.18
C ALA A 235 -4.56 39.26 29.10
N ASP A 236 -3.43 39.63 29.73
CA ASP A 236 -2.84 40.97 29.63
C ASP A 236 -2.25 41.19 28.23
N PRO A 237 -2.62 42.28 27.51
CA PRO A 237 -1.99 42.66 26.25
C PRO A 237 -0.46 42.73 26.26
N ALA A 238 0.16 43.00 27.43
CA ALA A 238 1.62 42.99 27.58
C ALA A 238 2.26 41.61 27.31
N LEU A 239 1.49 40.51 27.42
CA LEU A 239 1.95 39.16 27.11
C LEU A 239 2.06 38.87 25.61
N LEU A 240 1.53 39.74 24.74
CA LEU A 240 1.45 39.49 23.31
C LEU A 240 2.80 39.19 22.64
N PRO A 241 3.92 39.90 22.90
CA PRO A 241 5.22 39.57 22.30
C PRO A 241 5.70 38.17 22.70
N THR A 242 5.60 37.80 23.98
CA THR A 242 5.97 36.47 24.48
C THR A 242 5.06 35.39 23.91
N PHE A 243 3.77 35.69 23.77
CA PHE A 243 2.80 34.79 23.16
C PHE A 243 3.09 34.52 21.68
N LEU A 244 3.42 35.54 20.89
CA LEU A 244 3.82 35.36 19.50
C LEU A 244 5.04 34.45 19.37
N LEU A 245 6.02 34.56 20.27
CA LEU A 245 7.18 33.67 20.31
C LEU A 245 6.79 32.24 20.67
N ALA A 246 5.97 32.05 21.71
CA ALA A 246 5.47 30.74 22.11
C ALA A 246 4.71 30.05 20.96
N TYR A 247 3.86 30.81 20.26
CA TYR A 247 3.10 30.35 19.11
C TYR A 247 4.01 29.98 17.93
N SER A 248 5.00 30.82 17.61
CA SER A 248 6.04 30.52 16.60
C SER A 248 6.78 29.23 16.90
N PHE A 249 7.32 29.10 18.11
CA PHE A 249 8.08 27.91 18.51
C PHE A 249 7.21 26.66 18.52
N GLY A 250 5.95 26.77 18.96
CA GLY A 250 5.00 25.68 18.93
C GLY A 250 4.75 25.17 17.52
N ILE A 251 4.51 26.07 16.55
CA ILE A 251 4.29 25.68 15.16
C ILE A 251 5.56 25.09 14.52
N ILE A 252 6.72 25.67 14.79
CA ILE A 252 8.00 25.14 14.30
C ILE A 252 8.23 23.72 14.83
N ALA A 253 8.04 23.50 16.14
CA ALA A 253 8.18 22.19 16.76
C ALA A 253 7.17 21.19 16.18
N ALA A 254 5.91 21.58 16.02
CA ALA A 254 4.88 20.76 15.39
C ALA A 254 5.27 20.36 13.95
N LEU A 255 5.74 21.31 13.14
CA LEU A 255 6.09 21.07 11.74
C LEU A 255 7.31 20.16 11.59
N VAL A 256 8.35 20.36 12.42
CA VAL A 256 9.56 19.51 12.44
C VAL A 256 9.22 18.10 12.93
N SER A 257 8.30 17.96 13.88
CA SER A 257 7.91 16.66 14.43
C SER A 257 7.10 15.80 13.45
N HIS A 258 6.48 16.42 12.44
CA HIS A 258 5.51 15.79 11.54
C HIS A 258 4.34 15.08 12.25
N VAL A 259 4.10 15.35 13.52
CA VAL A 259 2.94 14.83 14.26
C VAL A 259 1.66 15.35 13.60
N PRO A 260 0.70 14.48 13.26
CA PRO A 260 -0.59 14.92 12.70
C PRO A 260 -1.26 15.96 13.60
N GLY A 261 -1.62 17.11 13.03
CA GLY A 261 -2.18 18.23 13.77
C GLY A 261 -1.21 18.92 14.74
N GLY A 262 0.02 18.46 14.91
CA GLY A 262 0.93 18.95 15.96
C GLY A 262 0.41 18.72 17.39
N ILE A 263 -0.54 17.80 17.56
CA ILE A 263 -1.23 17.54 18.82
C ILE A 263 -0.21 17.11 19.89
N GLY A 264 -0.25 17.76 21.04
CA GLY A 264 0.63 17.53 22.17
C GLY A 264 1.93 18.33 22.10
N VAL A 265 2.56 18.43 20.93
CA VAL A 265 3.82 19.19 20.76
C VAL A 265 3.58 20.70 20.79
N PHE A 266 2.59 21.18 20.03
CA PHE A 266 2.24 22.61 20.01
C PHE A 266 1.78 23.07 21.39
N GLU A 267 0.87 22.31 22.01
CA GLU A 267 0.31 22.60 23.33
C GLU A 267 1.39 22.62 24.41
N ALA A 268 2.31 21.65 24.40
CA ALA A 268 3.41 21.59 25.36
C ALA A 268 4.32 22.82 25.28
N VAL A 269 4.65 23.29 24.07
CA VAL A 269 5.50 24.48 23.90
C VAL A 269 4.79 25.73 24.40
N VAL A 270 3.50 25.91 24.06
CA VAL A 270 2.72 27.07 24.51
C VAL A 270 2.57 27.08 26.03
N LEU A 271 2.20 25.93 26.64
CA LEU A 271 2.05 25.79 28.09
C LEU A 271 3.37 25.92 28.86
N ALA A 272 4.50 25.54 28.25
CA ALA A 272 5.82 25.69 28.86
C ALA A 272 6.38 27.13 28.77
N THR A 273 5.91 27.92 27.82
CA THR A 273 6.46 29.27 27.54
C THR A 273 5.62 30.37 28.17
N ILE A 274 4.30 30.19 28.27
CA ILE A 274 3.40 31.24 28.75
C ILE A 274 3.18 31.13 30.26
N PRO A 275 3.50 32.18 31.04
CA PRO A 275 3.26 32.23 32.48
C PRO A 275 1.81 32.64 32.76
N ALA A 276 0.85 31.84 32.31
CA ALA A 276 -0.58 32.04 32.59
C ALA A 276 -1.12 30.86 33.41
N ASP A 277 -2.35 30.98 33.89
CA ASP A 277 -3.05 29.83 34.46
C ASP A 277 -3.13 28.71 33.41
N LYS A 278 -2.58 27.55 33.77
CA LYS A 278 -2.48 26.40 32.87
C LYS A 278 -3.86 25.84 32.52
N SER A 279 -4.85 25.99 33.41
CA SER A 279 -6.21 25.50 33.17
C SER A 279 -6.93 26.35 32.11
N ALA A 280 -6.86 27.68 32.27
CA ALA A 280 -7.33 28.67 31.30
C ALA A 280 -6.65 28.51 29.93
N LEU A 281 -5.34 28.34 29.91
CA LEU A 281 -4.57 28.17 28.66
C LEU A 281 -4.90 26.83 27.97
N ALA A 282 -5.10 25.75 28.72
CA ALA A 282 -5.54 24.46 28.18
C ALA A 282 -6.95 24.54 27.56
N ALA A 283 -7.90 25.21 28.24
CA ALA A 283 -9.24 25.44 27.71
C ALA A 283 -9.20 26.27 26.41
N ALA A 284 -8.40 27.34 26.37
CA ALA A 284 -8.20 28.17 25.18
C ALA A 284 -7.59 27.38 24.01
N LEU A 285 -6.60 26.52 24.28
CA LEU A 285 -6.00 25.62 23.28
C LEU A 285 -7.03 24.65 22.69
N ILE A 286 -7.90 24.05 23.51
CA ILE A 286 -8.97 23.17 23.04
C ILE A 286 -9.96 23.95 22.16
N ALA A 287 -10.45 25.10 22.63
CA ALA A 287 -11.36 25.96 21.87
C ALA A 287 -10.74 26.39 20.53
N TYR A 288 -9.46 26.74 20.53
CA TYR A 288 -8.70 27.07 19.33
C TYR A 288 -8.65 25.92 18.32
N ARG A 289 -8.47 24.67 18.77
CA ARG A 289 -8.53 23.50 17.87
C ARG A 289 -9.90 23.34 17.22
N LEU A 290 -10.97 23.52 17.99
CA LEU A 290 -12.33 23.45 17.44
C LEU A 290 -12.55 24.53 16.36
N ILE A 291 -12.14 25.77 16.65
CA ILE A 291 -12.41 26.93 15.81
C ILE A 291 -11.47 27.02 14.60
N TYR A 292 -10.17 26.81 14.77
CA TYR A 292 -9.16 27.05 13.72
C TYR A 292 -8.82 25.80 12.89
N TYR A 293 -9.00 24.60 13.46
CA TYR A 293 -8.65 23.33 12.78
C TYR A 293 -9.90 22.58 12.28
N LEU A 294 -10.85 22.29 13.18
CA LEU A 294 -11.96 21.39 12.86
C LEU A 294 -13.09 22.09 12.08
N LEU A 295 -13.47 23.30 12.48
CA LEU A 295 -14.53 24.05 11.80
C LEU A 295 -14.17 24.34 10.32
N PRO A 296 -12.98 24.88 9.99
CA PRO A 296 -12.55 25.05 8.61
C PRO A 296 -12.47 23.73 7.82
N LEU A 297 -12.05 22.63 8.45
CA LEU A 297 -12.02 21.32 7.81
C LEU A 297 -13.43 20.85 7.41
N ALA A 298 -14.41 20.97 8.31
CA ALA A 298 -15.79 20.65 8.00
C ALA A 298 -16.29 21.49 6.81
N LEU A 299 -16.06 22.81 6.83
CA LEU A 299 -16.41 23.70 5.73
C LEU A 299 -15.68 23.37 4.42
N GLY A 300 -14.41 22.96 4.50
CA GLY A 300 -13.60 22.57 3.33
C GLY A 300 -14.15 21.32 2.65
N ILE A 301 -14.58 20.33 3.43
CA ILE A 301 -15.26 19.13 2.92
C ILE A 301 -16.57 19.52 2.23
N VAL A 302 -17.39 20.37 2.86
CA VAL A 302 -18.64 20.85 2.25
C VAL A 302 -18.38 21.61 0.95
N ALA A 303 -17.38 22.50 0.93
CA ALA A 303 -17.03 23.27 -0.26
C ALA A 303 -16.57 22.38 -1.43
N LEU A 304 -15.79 21.32 -1.15
CA LEU A 304 -15.37 20.35 -2.15
C LEU A 304 -16.57 19.59 -2.73
N VAL A 305 -17.47 19.12 -1.87
CA VAL A 305 -18.70 18.41 -2.29
C VAL A 305 -19.61 19.31 -3.13
N LEU A 306 -19.81 20.57 -2.74
CA LEU A 306 -20.65 21.52 -3.47
C LEU A 306 -20.03 21.92 -4.83
N HIS A 307 -18.71 22.07 -4.90
CA HIS A 307 -18.01 22.41 -6.14
C HIS A 307 -18.19 21.32 -7.20
N GLU A 308 -17.98 20.07 -6.82
CA GLU A 308 -18.12 18.94 -7.73
C GLU A 308 -19.60 18.59 -8.01
N GLY A 309 -20.51 18.90 -7.07
CA GLY A 309 -21.96 18.83 -7.27
C GLY A 309 -22.49 19.79 -8.34
N ARG A 310 -21.96 21.02 -8.42
CA ARG A 310 -22.31 22.00 -9.46
C ARG A 310 -21.85 21.59 -10.86
N GLN A 311 -20.79 20.78 -10.99
CA GLN A 311 -20.32 20.26 -12.28
C GLN A 311 -21.08 19.01 -12.76
N ARG A 312 -22.26 18.69 -12.17
CA ARG A 312 -23.03 17.46 -12.42
C ARG A 312 -22.20 16.17 -12.30
N ARG A 313 -21.15 16.21 -11.47
CA ARG A 313 -20.24 15.09 -11.18
C ARG A 313 -20.37 14.63 -9.72
N LEU A 314 -21.55 14.78 -9.13
CA LEU A 314 -21.81 14.45 -7.71
C LEU A 314 -21.43 13.00 -7.36
N GLY A 315 -21.63 12.05 -8.29
CA GLY A 315 -21.19 10.67 -8.12
C GLY A 315 -19.66 10.51 -8.07
N GLN A 316 -18.93 11.28 -8.89
CA GLN A 316 -17.46 11.29 -8.89
C GLN A 316 -16.89 12.04 -7.66
N ALA A 317 -17.63 13.02 -7.16
CA ALA A 317 -17.31 13.79 -5.96
C ALA A 317 -17.37 12.95 -4.69
N ILE A 318 -18.52 12.28 -4.51
CA ILE A 318 -18.76 11.35 -3.42
C ILE A 318 -17.79 10.17 -3.55
N ALA A 319 -17.47 9.72 -4.77
CA ALA A 319 -16.42 8.72 -5.00
C ALA A 319 -15.02 9.23 -4.63
N GLY A 320 -14.69 10.50 -4.90
CA GLY A 320 -13.41 11.12 -4.56
C GLY A 320 -13.23 11.32 -3.05
N VAL A 321 -14.26 11.79 -2.36
CA VAL A 321 -14.31 11.89 -0.89
C VAL A 321 -14.28 10.50 -0.26
N ARG A 322 -15.05 9.53 -0.78
CA ARG A 322 -14.96 8.13 -0.35
C ARG A 322 -13.60 7.51 -0.63
N LEU A 323 -12.91 7.86 -1.71
CA LEU A 323 -11.57 7.36 -2.00
C LEU A 323 -10.55 7.85 -0.96
N VAL A 324 -10.60 9.13 -0.61
CA VAL A 324 -9.74 9.72 0.43
C VAL A 324 -10.13 9.19 1.82
N ALA A 325 -11.42 9.14 2.12
CA ALA A 325 -11.95 8.60 3.37
C ALA A 325 -11.59 7.11 3.51
N ASN A 326 -11.78 6.28 2.48
CA ASN A 326 -11.36 4.88 2.48
C ASN A 326 -9.83 4.74 2.47
N GLY A 327 -9.10 5.73 1.97
CA GLY A 327 -7.65 5.84 2.07
C GLY A 327 -7.18 5.97 3.52
N LEU A 328 -7.81 6.87 4.28
CA LEU A 328 -7.44 7.24 5.66
C LEU A 328 -8.15 6.40 6.73
N ALA A 329 -9.32 5.84 6.43
CA ALA A 329 -10.15 5.10 7.38
C ALA A 329 -9.39 3.98 8.11
N PRO A 330 -8.53 3.16 7.46
CA PRO A 330 -7.78 2.12 8.18
C PRO A 330 -6.85 2.68 9.26
N LEU A 331 -6.20 3.83 8.99
CA LEU A 331 -5.34 4.51 9.95
C LEU A 331 -6.17 5.10 11.09
N LEU A 332 -7.21 5.86 10.75
CA LEU A 332 -8.07 6.52 11.74
C LEU A 332 -8.78 5.50 12.64
N MET A 333 -9.32 4.44 12.06
CA MET A 333 -10.01 3.38 12.82
C MET A 333 -9.04 2.50 13.61
N SER A 334 -7.83 2.27 13.11
CA SER A 334 -6.75 1.62 13.87
C SER A 334 -6.40 2.43 15.12
N VAL A 335 -6.17 3.74 14.97
CA VAL A 335 -5.86 4.63 16.10
C VAL A 335 -7.05 4.76 17.06
N ALA A 336 -8.26 4.97 16.53
CA ALA A 336 -9.47 5.09 17.35
C ALA A 336 -9.77 3.81 18.14
N SER A 337 -9.65 2.63 17.51
CA SER A 337 -9.83 1.34 18.21
C SER A 337 -8.72 1.10 19.24
N PHE A 338 -7.48 1.52 18.95
CA PHE A 338 -6.38 1.43 19.91
C PHE A 338 -6.62 2.32 21.13
N LEU A 339 -6.97 3.58 20.92
CA LEU A 339 -7.27 4.53 22.00
C LEU A 339 -8.51 4.09 22.79
N GLY A 340 -9.59 3.67 22.12
CA GLY A 340 -10.77 3.12 22.77
C GLY A 340 -10.45 1.87 23.59
N GLY A 341 -9.59 0.99 23.06
CA GLY A 341 -9.10 -0.18 23.79
C GLY A 341 -8.28 0.17 25.02
N ALA A 342 -7.40 1.16 24.92
CA ALA A 342 -6.61 1.67 26.05
C ALA A 342 -7.50 2.31 27.13
N VAL A 343 -8.51 3.09 26.74
CA VAL A 343 -9.49 3.69 27.67
C VAL A 343 -10.27 2.59 28.40
N LEU A 344 -10.77 1.56 27.70
CA LEU A 344 -11.48 0.45 28.35
C LEU A 344 -10.60 -0.32 29.34
N LEU A 345 -9.32 -0.49 29.02
CA LEU A 345 -8.33 -1.11 29.91
C LEU A 345 -8.06 -0.28 31.17
N LEU A 346 -7.82 1.02 31.01
CA LEU A 346 -7.57 1.94 32.12
C LEU A 346 -8.82 2.09 33.00
N SER A 347 -9.99 2.25 32.38
CA SER A 347 -11.30 2.34 33.04
C SER A 347 -11.67 1.02 33.77
N GLY A 348 -11.09 -0.12 33.38
CA GLY A 348 -11.19 -1.38 34.13
C GLY A 348 -10.39 -1.39 35.44
N SER A 349 -9.34 -0.57 35.52
CA SER A 349 -8.42 -0.49 36.67
C SER A 349 -8.71 0.66 37.65
N THR A 350 -9.60 1.59 37.27
CA THR A 350 -10.00 2.73 38.11
C THR A 350 -11.25 2.40 38.94
N PRO A 351 -11.32 2.84 40.21
CA PRO A 351 -12.50 2.61 41.05
C PRO A 351 -13.74 3.32 40.50
N SER A 352 -14.86 2.61 40.39
CA SER A 352 -16.12 3.14 39.85
C SER A 352 -16.77 4.15 40.82
N ILE A 353 -17.53 5.11 40.28
CA ILE A 353 -18.16 6.18 41.08
C ILE A 353 -19.23 5.57 42.01
N PRO A 354 -19.13 5.77 43.34
CA PRO A 354 -20.02 5.13 44.32
C PRO A 354 -21.52 5.37 44.08
N ALA A 355 -21.88 6.56 43.61
CA ALA A 355 -23.26 6.93 43.30
C ALA A 355 -23.87 6.11 42.14
N ARG A 356 -23.08 5.80 41.11
CA ARG A 356 -23.54 5.00 39.95
C ARG A 356 -23.62 3.51 40.31
N LEU A 357 -22.67 3.03 41.10
CA LEU A 357 -22.63 1.66 41.62
C LEU A 357 -23.86 1.32 42.47
N HIS A 358 -24.31 2.22 43.35
CA HIS A 358 -25.53 2.01 44.14
C HIS A 358 -26.79 1.89 43.28
N MET A 359 -26.92 2.68 42.21
CA MET A 359 -28.05 2.56 41.27
C MET A 359 -28.01 1.25 40.48
N LEU A 360 -26.82 0.78 40.12
CA LEU A 360 -26.62 -0.42 39.32
C LEU A 360 -26.85 -1.70 40.13
N HIS A 361 -26.43 -1.73 41.40
CA HIS A 361 -26.64 -2.88 42.29
C HIS A 361 -28.12 -3.19 42.58
N ALA A 362 -29.01 -2.21 42.38
CA ALA A 362 -30.45 -2.43 42.49
C ALA A 362 -31.04 -3.25 41.32
N ILE A 363 -30.30 -3.38 40.21
CA ILE A 363 -30.78 -3.98 38.95
C ILE A 363 -29.91 -5.18 38.53
N VAL A 364 -28.60 -5.12 38.77
CA VAL A 364 -27.62 -6.10 38.32
C VAL A 364 -26.91 -6.73 39.54
N PRO A 365 -26.88 -8.07 39.66
CA PRO A 365 -26.19 -8.75 40.76
C PRO A 365 -24.68 -8.44 40.78
N LEU A 366 -24.10 -8.31 41.98
CA LEU A 366 -22.68 -8.01 42.20
C LEU A 366 -21.70 -8.89 41.38
N PRO A 367 -21.87 -10.23 41.26
CA PRO A 367 -20.97 -11.07 40.47
C PRO A 367 -20.94 -10.71 38.98
N PHE A 368 -22.05 -10.17 38.46
CA PHE A 368 -22.18 -9.77 37.06
C PHE A 368 -21.51 -8.41 36.80
N ILE A 369 -21.53 -7.51 37.80
CA ILE A 369 -20.80 -6.23 37.78
C ILE A 369 -19.29 -6.50 37.77
N GLU A 370 -18.80 -7.36 38.66
CA GLU A 370 -17.37 -7.73 38.72
C GLU A 370 -16.89 -8.44 37.44
N ALA A 371 -17.70 -9.36 36.90
CA ALA A 371 -17.41 -10.00 35.62
C ALA A 371 -17.36 -8.99 34.46
N SER A 372 -18.19 -7.95 34.49
CA SER A 372 -18.22 -6.90 33.47
C SER A 372 -16.95 -6.03 33.49
N HIS A 373 -16.33 -5.79 34.65
CA HIS A 373 -15.02 -5.12 34.75
C HIS A 373 -13.90 -5.91 34.06
N LEU A 374 -13.84 -7.22 34.29
CA LEU A 374 -12.87 -8.09 33.63
C LEU A 374 -13.14 -8.19 32.12
N ALA A 375 -14.41 -8.34 31.74
CA ALA A 375 -14.82 -8.42 30.34
C ALA A 375 -14.49 -7.14 29.56
N ALA A 376 -14.75 -5.96 30.12
CA ALA A 376 -14.37 -4.67 29.52
C ALA A 376 -12.84 -4.56 29.31
N SER A 377 -12.04 -5.05 30.25
CA SER A 377 -10.58 -5.06 30.15
C SER A 377 -10.06 -6.02 29.07
N LEU A 378 -10.67 -7.21 28.95
CA LEU A 378 -10.37 -8.16 27.88
C LEU A 378 -10.77 -7.61 26.50
N VAL A 379 -11.93 -6.96 26.42
CA VAL A 379 -12.36 -6.24 25.21
C VAL A 379 -11.35 -5.17 24.83
N GLY A 380 -10.90 -4.35 25.78
CA GLY A 380 -9.89 -3.32 25.55
C GLY A 380 -8.59 -3.90 25.01
N THR A 381 -8.11 -5.00 25.60
CA THR A 381 -6.94 -5.74 25.11
C THR A 381 -7.13 -6.26 23.69
N GLY A 382 -8.29 -6.85 23.39
CA GLY A 382 -8.62 -7.34 22.05
C GLY A 382 -8.59 -6.23 21.00
N LEU A 383 -9.11 -5.05 21.31
CA LEU A 383 -9.07 -3.88 20.42
C LEU A 383 -7.66 -3.38 20.15
N LEU A 384 -6.78 -3.36 21.17
CA LEU A 384 -5.36 -3.03 20.99
C LEU A 384 -4.68 -3.99 20.01
N LEU A 385 -4.91 -5.30 20.18
CA LEU A 385 -4.27 -6.31 19.36
C LEU A 385 -4.85 -6.39 17.93
N LEU A 386 -6.11 -5.98 17.72
CA LEU A 386 -6.74 -5.91 16.39
C LEU A 386 -6.37 -4.64 15.61
N SER A 387 -5.88 -3.60 16.28
CA SER A 387 -5.55 -2.32 15.65
C SER A 387 -4.59 -2.46 14.45
N PRO A 388 -3.49 -3.25 14.50
CA PRO A 388 -2.66 -3.50 13.32
C PRO A 388 -3.39 -4.18 12.16
N GLY A 389 -4.44 -4.97 12.45
CA GLY A 389 -5.27 -5.64 11.45
C GLY A 389 -6.17 -4.66 10.71
N LEU A 390 -6.75 -3.71 11.44
CA LEU A 390 -7.50 -2.59 10.87
C LEU A 390 -6.60 -1.75 9.95
N TYR A 391 -5.39 -1.39 10.42
CA TYR A 391 -4.41 -0.66 9.60
C TYR A 391 -4.07 -1.41 8.29
N ARG A 392 -4.00 -2.74 8.35
CA ARG A 392 -3.74 -3.61 7.19
C ARG A 392 -4.94 -3.85 6.29
N ARG A 393 -6.11 -3.25 6.57
CA ARG A 393 -7.38 -3.34 5.83
C ARG A 393 -8.07 -4.71 5.89
N LEU A 394 -7.83 -5.48 6.95
CA LEU A 394 -8.34 -6.84 7.09
C LEU A 394 -9.83 -6.86 7.48
N ASP A 395 -10.63 -7.62 6.73
CA ASP A 395 -12.07 -7.78 6.98
C ASP A 395 -12.36 -8.47 8.32
N GLY A 396 -11.56 -9.46 8.70
CA GLY A 396 -11.68 -10.17 9.98
C GLY A 396 -11.41 -9.25 11.17
N ALA A 397 -10.43 -8.35 11.04
CA ALA A 397 -10.16 -7.34 12.06
C ALA A 397 -11.31 -6.32 12.16
N PHE A 398 -11.91 -5.93 11.02
CA PHE A 398 -13.09 -5.07 10.99
C PHE A 398 -14.27 -5.70 11.74
N VAL A 399 -14.63 -6.96 11.44
CA VAL A 399 -15.76 -7.65 12.08
C VAL A 399 -15.49 -7.83 13.58
N ALA A 400 -14.29 -8.29 13.95
CA ALA A 400 -13.94 -8.54 15.34
C ALA A 400 -13.87 -7.24 16.16
N ALA A 401 -13.26 -6.16 15.63
CA ALA A 401 -13.18 -4.89 16.33
C ALA A 401 -14.57 -4.26 16.52
N ARG A 402 -15.45 -4.34 15.51
CA ARG A 402 -16.83 -3.86 15.63
C ARG A 402 -17.60 -4.62 16.71
N ALA A 403 -17.47 -5.94 16.74
CA ALA A 403 -18.10 -6.77 17.76
C ALA A 403 -17.58 -6.44 19.17
N LEU A 404 -16.26 -6.29 19.32
CA LEU A 404 -15.64 -5.90 20.58
C LEU A 404 -16.05 -4.49 21.03
N LEU A 405 -16.16 -3.50 20.14
CA LEU A 405 -16.62 -2.16 20.49
C LEU A 405 -18.07 -2.18 21.00
N ILE A 406 -18.96 -2.93 20.37
CA ILE A 406 -20.36 -3.09 20.83
C ILE A 406 -20.39 -3.77 22.19
N ALA A 407 -19.60 -4.85 22.37
CA ALA A 407 -19.49 -5.53 23.66
C ALA A 407 -18.91 -4.61 24.74
N GLY A 408 -17.90 -3.80 24.41
CA GLY A 408 -17.30 -2.82 25.30
C GLY A 408 -18.29 -1.76 25.76
N ALA A 409 -19.19 -1.30 24.87
CA ALA A 409 -20.26 -0.39 25.25
C ALA A 409 -21.23 -1.04 26.25
N ILE A 410 -21.64 -2.29 26.00
CA ILE A 410 -22.53 -3.04 26.91
C ILE A 410 -21.86 -3.24 28.27
N PHE A 411 -20.59 -3.69 28.31
CA PHE A 411 -19.88 -3.91 29.57
C PHE A 411 -19.56 -2.62 30.33
N SER A 412 -19.36 -1.49 29.65
CA SER A 412 -19.18 -0.19 30.30
C SER A 412 -20.44 0.26 31.02
N LEU A 413 -21.62 0.01 30.44
CA LEU A 413 -22.89 0.27 31.11
C LEU A 413 -23.12 -0.71 32.27
N ALA A 414 -22.82 -2.00 32.07
CA ALA A 414 -23.05 -3.07 33.05
C ALA A 414 -22.07 -3.08 34.23
N LYS A 415 -20.91 -2.41 34.14
CA LYS A 415 -19.93 -2.32 35.23
C LYS A 415 -20.12 -1.09 36.13
N GLY A 416 -20.60 0.04 35.59
CA GLY A 416 -20.59 1.31 36.32
C GLY A 416 -21.50 2.40 35.77
N ILE A 417 -22.36 2.10 34.78
CA ILE A 417 -23.14 3.10 34.02
C ILE A 417 -22.19 4.16 33.44
N ASP A 418 -21.09 3.70 32.85
CA ASP A 418 -20.08 4.54 32.22
C ASP A 418 -20.54 4.87 30.79
N TYR A 419 -21.51 5.80 30.72
CA TYR A 419 -22.15 6.19 29.46
C TYR A 419 -21.18 6.93 28.53
N GLU A 420 -20.17 7.58 29.09
CA GLU A 420 -19.11 8.27 28.34
C GLU A 420 -18.34 7.26 27.46
N GLU A 421 -17.80 6.19 28.08
CA GLU A 421 -17.13 5.10 27.38
C GLU A 421 -18.05 4.36 26.41
N ALA A 422 -19.32 4.15 26.79
CA ALA A 422 -20.29 3.49 25.93
C ALA A 422 -20.58 4.30 24.66
N ILE A 423 -20.79 5.62 24.78
CA ILE A 423 -21.01 6.52 23.65
C ILE A 423 -19.79 6.53 22.72
N VAL A 424 -18.57 6.60 23.29
CA VAL A 424 -17.33 6.56 22.50
C VAL A 424 -17.21 5.24 21.74
N CYS A 425 -17.46 4.11 22.39
CA CYS A 425 -17.41 2.79 21.75
C CYS A 425 -18.43 2.66 20.61
N VAL A 426 -19.67 3.13 20.82
CA VAL A 426 -20.73 3.13 19.79
C VAL A 426 -20.38 4.06 18.63
N ALA A 427 -19.84 5.25 18.91
CA ALA A 427 -19.42 6.21 17.88
C ALA A 427 -18.31 5.61 17.00
N ILE A 428 -17.29 4.98 17.60
CA ILE A 428 -16.22 4.30 16.86
C ILE A 428 -16.80 3.13 16.05
N ALA A 429 -17.70 2.32 16.61
CA ALA A 429 -18.33 1.21 15.90
C ALA A 429 -19.16 1.68 14.68
N ALA A 430 -19.89 2.80 14.82
CA ALA A 430 -20.67 3.41 13.75
C ALA A 430 -19.77 3.97 12.62
N LEU A 431 -18.70 4.68 12.98
CA LEU A 431 -17.70 5.17 12.03
C LEU A 431 -16.99 4.03 11.30
N LEU A 432 -16.65 2.96 12.03
CA LEU A 432 -16.06 1.75 11.48
C LEU A 432 -17.02 1.12 10.46
N GLN A 433 -18.31 0.99 10.81
CA GLN A 433 -19.34 0.47 9.91
C GLN A 433 -19.51 1.32 8.65
N TRP A 434 -19.53 2.64 8.79
CA TRP A 434 -19.63 3.57 7.67
C TRP A 434 -18.43 3.47 6.71
N THR A 435 -17.25 3.17 7.26
CA THR A 435 -16.00 2.98 6.51
C THR A 435 -15.74 1.52 6.13
N SER A 436 -16.74 0.64 6.24
CA SER A 436 -16.60 -0.80 5.91
C SER A 436 -16.01 -1.10 4.52
N PRO A 437 -16.25 -0.32 3.43
CA PRO A 437 -15.62 -0.57 2.14
C PRO A 437 -14.08 -0.45 2.14
N ALA A 438 -13.49 0.20 3.15
CA ALA A 438 -12.04 0.35 3.28
C ALA A 438 -11.32 -0.95 3.70
N PHE A 439 -12.05 -1.92 4.26
CA PHE A 439 -11.54 -3.18 4.83
C PHE A 439 -11.87 -4.38 3.94
N TYR A 440 -11.40 -4.33 2.69
CA TYR A 440 -11.74 -5.30 1.65
C TYR A 440 -10.81 -6.54 1.63
N ARG A 441 -9.74 -6.58 2.43
CA ARG A 441 -8.77 -7.69 2.36
C ARG A 441 -9.29 -8.89 3.13
N THR A 442 -9.49 -9.99 2.41
CA THR A 442 -10.19 -11.17 2.88
C THR A 442 -9.28 -12.08 3.71
N THR A 443 -9.72 -12.36 4.94
CA THR A 443 -9.02 -13.22 5.90
C THR A 443 -9.59 -14.63 5.93
N ALA A 444 -8.78 -15.58 6.40
CA ALA A 444 -9.22 -16.95 6.65
C ALA A 444 -10.37 -17.00 7.66
N PHE A 445 -10.44 -16.06 8.60
CA PHE A 445 -11.49 -15.99 9.60
C PHE A 445 -12.87 -15.73 8.98
N VAL A 446 -13.03 -14.69 8.17
CA VAL A 446 -14.34 -14.41 7.53
C VAL A 446 -14.73 -15.52 6.55
N SER A 447 -13.74 -16.12 5.88
CA SER A 447 -14.00 -17.19 4.90
C SER A 447 -14.20 -18.59 5.50
N ARG A 448 -13.81 -18.86 6.75
CA ARG A 448 -13.87 -20.21 7.36
C ARG A 448 -14.37 -20.27 8.81
N ALA A 449 -14.23 -19.21 9.62
CA ALA A 449 -14.44 -19.24 11.07
C ALA A 449 -15.91 -19.18 11.53
N PHE A 450 -16.86 -19.39 10.62
CA PHE A 450 -18.26 -19.63 10.95
C PHE A 450 -18.78 -20.92 10.32
N SER A 451 -17.90 -21.88 9.97
CA SER A 451 -18.41 -23.20 9.60
C SER A 451 -19.15 -23.80 10.81
N PRO A 452 -20.31 -24.45 10.62
CA PRO A 452 -21.06 -25.08 11.71
C PRO A 452 -20.17 -26.03 12.55
N THR A 453 -19.21 -26.67 11.90
CA THR A 453 -18.22 -27.56 12.50
C THR A 453 -17.26 -26.84 13.46
N TRP A 454 -16.75 -25.65 13.10
CA TRP A 454 -15.84 -24.90 13.96
C TRP A 454 -16.57 -24.36 15.20
N LEU A 455 -17.78 -23.80 15.01
CA LEU A 455 -18.63 -23.34 16.11
C LEU A 455 -18.99 -24.48 17.07
N ALA A 456 -19.33 -25.67 16.53
CA ALA A 456 -19.61 -26.85 17.34
C ALA A 456 -18.39 -27.31 18.14
N CYS A 457 -17.18 -27.30 17.57
CA CYS A 457 -15.95 -27.65 18.29
C CYS A 457 -15.63 -26.67 19.43
N VAL A 458 -15.76 -25.36 19.18
CA VAL A 458 -15.53 -24.33 20.22
C VAL A 458 -16.59 -24.43 21.32
N ALA A 459 -17.86 -24.61 20.96
CA ALA A 459 -18.95 -24.78 21.91
C ALA A 459 -18.81 -26.07 22.73
N ALA A 460 -18.39 -27.18 22.12
CA ALA A 460 -18.16 -28.44 22.81
C ALA A 460 -16.97 -28.36 23.79
N VAL A 461 -15.85 -27.76 23.39
CA VAL A 461 -14.68 -27.59 24.27
C VAL A 461 -14.98 -26.60 25.40
N GLY A 462 -15.64 -25.47 25.09
CA GLY A 462 -16.07 -24.49 26.10
C GLY A 462 -17.10 -25.07 27.06
N GLY A 463 -18.09 -25.80 26.55
CA GLY A 463 -19.13 -26.47 27.34
C GLY A 463 -18.57 -27.59 28.21
N LEU A 464 -17.64 -28.40 27.69
CA LEU A 464 -16.96 -29.45 28.46
C LEU A 464 -16.09 -28.84 29.56
N SER A 465 -15.33 -27.77 29.25
CA SER A 465 -14.54 -27.05 30.25
C SER A 465 -15.43 -26.49 31.35
N LEU A 466 -16.51 -25.77 30.98
CA LEU A 466 -17.47 -25.20 31.93
C LEU A 466 -18.16 -26.28 32.78
N TRP A 467 -18.55 -27.40 32.17
CA TRP A 467 -19.15 -28.53 32.87
C TRP A 467 -18.18 -29.17 33.86
N VAL A 468 -16.92 -29.42 33.47
CA VAL A 468 -15.88 -29.94 34.36
C VAL A 468 -15.65 -28.98 35.53
N GLY A 469 -15.59 -27.68 35.30
CA GLY A 469 -15.44 -26.67 36.35
C GLY A 469 -16.62 -26.64 37.33
N LEU A 470 -17.85 -26.62 36.82
CA LEU A 470 -19.05 -26.64 37.66
C LEU A 470 -19.20 -27.95 38.43
N PHE A 471 -18.86 -29.09 37.82
CA PHE A 471 -18.96 -30.41 38.43
C PHE A 471 -17.87 -30.66 39.50
N SER A 472 -16.63 -30.25 39.24
CA SER A 472 -15.50 -30.45 40.17
C SER A 472 -15.57 -29.58 41.43
N TYR A 473 -16.26 -28.43 41.39
CA TYR A 473 -16.29 -27.49 42.52
C TYR A 473 -17.68 -27.23 43.12
N LYS A 474 -18.70 -28.05 42.78
CA LYS A 474 -20.08 -27.93 43.29
C LYS A 474 -20.26 -28.00 44.81
N HIS A 475 -19.23 -28.41 45.55
CA HIS A 475 -19.28 -28.62 47.01
C HIS A 475 -18.24 -27.80 47.79
N VAL A 476 -17.57 -26.84 47.15
CA VAL A 476 -16.59 -25.97 47.82
C VAL A 476 -17.24 -24.64 48.18
N THR A 477 -17.15 -24.24 49.45
CA THR A 477 -17.61 -22.92 49.91
C THR A 477 -16.79 -21.83 49.24
N TYR A 478 -17.46 -20.90 48.54
CA TYR A 478 -16.82 -19.77 47.87
C TYR A 478 -16.19 -18.86 48.93
N GLN A 479 -14.89 -18.99 49.18
CA GLN A 479 -14.19 -18.17 50.16
C GLN A 479 -13.70 -16.86 49.50
N ASN A 480 -13.91 -15.74 50.21
CA ASN A 480 -13.48 -14.39 49.83
C ASN A 480 -11.96 -14.20 49.96
N ALA A 481 -11.15 -15.08 49.38
CA ALA A 481 -9.70 -14.92 49.31
C ALA A 481 -9.31 -14.19 48.01
N LEU A 482 -8.34 -13.27 48.09
CA LEU A 482 -7.81 -12.56 46.92
C LEU A 482 -7.25 -13.60 45.92
N TRP A 483 -7.70 -13.52 44.67
CA TRP A 483 -7.34 -14.43 43.57
C TRP A 483 -5.83 -14.61 43.30
N TRP A 484 -4.98 -13.75 43.86
CA TRP A 484 -3.52 -13.79 43.78
C TRP A 484 -2.84 -14.52 44.93
N ASP A 485 -3.57 -14.98 45.94
CA ASP A 485 -2.95 -15.68 47.06
C ASP A 485 -2.40 -17.05 46.57
N PHE A 486 -1.10 -17.27 46.72
CA PHE A 486 -0.42 -18.49 46.32
C PHE A 486 -0.67 -19.60 47.36
N ALA A 487 -1.94 -19.95 47.57
CA ALA A 487 -2.29 -21.06 48.44
C ALA A 487 -1.84 -22.39 47.78
N LEU A 488 -0.88 -23.06 48.40
CA LEU A 488 -0.40 -24.40 48.02
C LEU A 488 -1.52 -25.47 48.01
N HIS A 489 -2.69 -25.18 48.58
CA HIS A 489 -3.81 -26.11 48.78
C HIS A 489 -5.16 -25.62 48.20
N GLY A 490 -5.18 -24.54 47.39
CA GLY A 490 -6.40 -24.00 46.79
C GLY A 490 -6.65 -24.49 45.36
N ASP A 491 -7.30 -25.64 45.19
CA ASP A 491 -7.49 -26.27 43.87
C ASP A 491 -8.41 -25.47 42.93
N ALA A 492 -9.46 -24.82 43.46
CA ALA A 492 -10.38 -23.99 42.66
C ALA A 492 -9.69 -22.80 41.98
N SER A 493 -8.81 -22.10 42.72
CA SER A 493 -8.03 -20.98 42.18
C SER A 493 -7.00 -21.43 41.14
N ARG A 494 -6.44 -22.64 41.26
CA ARG A 494 -5.56 -23.22 40.22
C ARG A 494 -6.34 -23.52 38.93
N TYR A 495 -7.52 -24.14 39.04
CA TYR A 495 -8.36 -24.43 37.88
C TYR A 495 -8.86 -23.17 37.17
N LEU A 496 -9.32 -22.15 37.91
CA LEU A 496 -9.73 -20.86 37.33
C LEU A 496 -8.57 -20.17 36.59
N ARG A 497 -7.35 -20.21 37.14
CA ARG A 497 -6.14 -19.69 36.48
C ARG A 497 -5.76 -20.49 35.23
N ALA A 498 -5.80 -21.82 35.29
CA ALA A 498 -5.51 -22.67 34.14
C ALA A 498 -6.54 -22.49 33.02
N SER A 499 -7.82 -22.35 33.37
CA SER A 499 -8.93 -22.11 32.43
C SER A 499 -8.84 -20.73 31.80
N LEU A 500 -8.49 -19.70 32.58
CA LEU A 500 -8.20 -18.35 32.07
C LEU A 500 -6.98 -18.36 31.14
N GLY A 501 -5.90 -19.04 31.55
CA GLY A 501 -4.68 -19.18 30.74
C GLY A 501 -4.95 -19.88 29.40
N MET A 502 -5.75 -20.94 29.40
CA MET A 502 -6.22 -21.61 28.18
C MET A 502 -7.12 -20.69 27.35
N GLY A 503 -8.04 -19.95 27.98
CA GLY A 503 -8.89 -18.96 27.30
C GLY A 503 -8.09 -17.86 26.62
N VAL A 504 -7.06 -17.33 27.29
CA VAL A 504 -6.13 -16.33 26.73
C VAL A 504 -5.29 -16.92 25.59
N LEU A 505 -4.80 -18.16 25.73
CA LEU A 505 -4.06 -18.84 24.67
C LEU A 505 -4.94 -19.07 23.43
N LEU A 506 -6.16 -19.59 23.62
CA LEU A 506 -7.13 -19.81 22.55
C LEU A 506 -7.56 -18.50 21.90
N ALA A 507 -7.79 -17.45 22.69
CA ALA A 507 -8.05 -16.10 22.18
C ALA A 507 -6.87 -15.57 21.37
N GLY A 508 -5.63 -15.75 21.84
CA GLY A 508 -4.42 -15.37 21.12
C GLY A 508 -4.22 -16.14 19.81
N VAL A 509 -4.52 -17.45 19.79
CA VAL A 509 -4.46 -18.28 18.57
C VAL A 509 -5.58 -17.91 17.59
N ALA A 510 -6.81 -17.69 18.08
CA ALA A 510 -7.92 -17.20 17.27
C ALA A 510 -7.58 -15.83 16.67
N LEU A 511 -6.95 -14.96 17.48
CA LEU A 511 -6.49 -13.66 17.03
C LEU A 511 -5.39 -13.76 15.98
N TRP A 512 -4.42 -14.66 16.13
CA TRP A 512 -3.37 -14.87 15.14
C TRP A 512 -3.94 -15.40 13.80
N ARG A 513 -4.93 -16.30 13.86
CA ARG A 513 -5.65 -16.80 12.68
C ARG A 513 -6.46 -15.72 11.96
N LEU A 514 -6.89 -14.64 12.63
CA LEU A 514 -7.52 -13.48 11.98
C LEU A 514 -6.59 -12.77 10.98
N PHE A 515 -5.28 -12.89 11.12
CA PHE A 515 -4.31 -12.26 10.22
C PHE A 515 -3.90 -13.14 9.03
N GLU A 516 -4.33 -14.40 9.02
CA GLU A 516 -3.97 -15.37 7.98
C GLU A 516 -4.76 -15.08 6.68
N PRO A 517 -4.10 -14.99 5.51
CA PRO A 517 -4.77 -14.78 4.24
C PRO A 517 -5.79 -15.87 3.93
N ALA A 518 -6.94 -15.49 3.36
CA ALA A 518 -7.85 -16.47 2.80
C ALA A 518 -7.15 -17.24 1.66
N ALA A 519 -7.35 -18.57 1.63
CA ALA A 519 -6.86 -19.36 0.51
C ALA A 519 -7.62 -18.94 -0.77
N PRO A 520 -6.92 -18.69 -1.90
CA PRO A 520 -7.59 -18.37 -3.15
C PRO A 520 -8.56 -19.50 -3.53
N ARG A 521 -9.74 -19.15 -4.04
CA ARG A 521 -10.68 -20.15 -4.58
C ARG A 521 -9.95 -21.01 -5.62
N ARG A 522 -10.21 -22.32 -5.60
CA ARG A 522 -9.75 -23.21 -6.69
C ARG A 522 -10.45 -22.73 -7.96
N ALA A 523 -9.64 -22.35 -8.96
CA ALA A 523 -10.12 -21.99 -10.28
C ALA A 523 -9.81 -23.17 -11.21
N THR A 524 -10.70 -23.43 -12.16
CA THR A 524 -10.45 -24.40 -13.23
C THR A 524 -9.26 -23.95 -14.05
N THR A 525 -8.38 -24.88 -14.39
CA THR A 525 -7.26 -24.63 -15.32
C THR A 525 -7.61 -25.03 -16.76
N ALA A 526 -8.84 -25.53 -16.98
CA ALA A 526 -9.37 -25.77 -18.31
C ALA A 526 -9.45 -24.45 -19.08
N LEU A 527 -9.02 -24.47 -20.34
CA LEU A 527 -9.06 -23.32 -21.24
C LEU A 527 -10.53 -23.00 -21.60
N PRO A 528 -11.05 -21.81 -21.26
CA PRO A 528 -12.36 -21.36 -21.72
C PRO A 528 -12.39 -21.25 -23.26
N ALA A 529 -13.53 -21.58 -23.88
CA ALA A 529 -13.70 -21.51 -25.33
C ALA A 529 -13.44 -20.09 -25.88
N GLU A 530 -13.83 -19.06 -25.13
CA GLU A 530 -13.60 -17.64 -25.44
C GLU A 530 -12.10 -17.32 -25.58
N ILE A 531 -11.24 -17.95 -24.77
CA ILE A 531 -9.79 -17.71 -24.80
C ILE A 531 -9.16 -18.30 -26.06
N ALA A 532 -9.67 -19.44 -26.54
CA ALA A 532 -9.18 -20.05 -27.78
C ALA A 532 -9.35 -19.07 -28.96
N ALA A 533 -10.49 -18.38 -29.06
CA ALA A 533 -10.72 -17.36 -30.08
C ALA A 533 -9.76 -16.16 -29.97
N VAL A 534 -9.46 -15.70 -28.75
CA VAL A 534 -8.47 -14.61 -28.55
C VAL A 534 -7.06 -15.04 -28.97
N ILE A 535 -6.69 -16.31 -28.76
CA ILE A 535 -5.38 -16.85 -29.18
C ILE A 535 -5.23 -16.85 -30.70
N GLU A 536 -6.30 -17.01 -31.48
CA GLU A 536 -6.24 -16.92 -32.94
C GLU A 536 -5.75 -15.53 -33.41
N GLY A 537 -6.10 -14.47 -32.67
CA GLY A 537 -5.62 -13.11 -32.91
C GLY A 537 -4.23 -12.79 -32.35
N ALA A 538 -3.54 -13.75 -31.71
CA ALA A 538 -2.27 -13.49 -31.05
C ALA A 538 -1.15 -13.14 -32.06
N GLU A 539 -0.33 -12.16 -31.70
CA GLU A 539 0.85 -11.76 -32.49
C GLU A 539 2.13 -12.49 -32.09
N ARG A 540 2.13 -13.13 -30.91
CA ARG A 540 3.28 -13.82 -30.32
C ARG A 540 2.92 -15.24 -29.93
N THR A 541 3.91 -16.11 -30.03
CA THR A 541 3.81 -17.56 -29.81
C THR A 541 3.76 -17.96 -28.34
N ASP A 542 4.21 -17.10 -27.42
CA ASP A 542 4.08 -17.30 -25.97
C ASP A 542 2.63 -17.43 -25.50
N ALA A 543 1.64 -16.93 -26.27
CA ALA A 543 0.22 -17.19 -26.06
C ALA A 543 -0.15 -18.69 -26.04
N MET A 544 0.61 -19.54 -26.74
CA MET A 544 0.38 -20.98 -26.81
C MET A 544 0.65 -21.70 -25.47
N LEU A 545 1.35 -21.04 -24.54
CA LEU A 545 1.47 -21.52 -23.16
C LEU A 545 0.12 -21.69 -22.48
N ALA A 546 -0.94 -21.02 -22.95
CA ALA A 546 -2.29 -21.23 -22.43
C ALA A 546 -2.74 -22.70 -22.48
N TYR A 547 -2.22 -23.49 -23.42
CA TYR A 547 -2.62 -24.89 -23.62
C TYR A 547 -1.95 -25.90 -22.65
N THR A 548 -1.00 -25.49 -21.81
CA THR A 548 -0.28 -26.42 -20.91
C THR A 548 -1.11 -26.92 -19.71
N GLY A 549 -2.33 -26.37 -19.52
CA GLY A 549 -3.31 -26.83 -18.52
C GLY A 549 -2.95 -26.54 -17.05
N ASP A 550 -1.92 -25.73 -16.80
CA ASP A 550 -1.39 -25.43 -15.46
C ASP A 550 -1.52 -23.95 -15.06
N LYS A 551 -2.22 -23.16 -15.88
CA LYS A 551 -2.48 -21.74 -15.65
C LYS A 551 -3.96 -21.47 -15.44
N ARG A 552 -4.22 -20.37 -14.75
CA ARG A 552 -5.52 -19.74 -14.58
C ARG A 552 -5.60 -18.57 -15.54
N PHE A 553 -6.82 -18.16 -15.87
CA PHE A 553 -7.05 -17.08 -16.82
C PHE A 553 -7.93 -15.99 -16.24
N LEU A 554 -7.69 -14.76 -16.69
CA LEU A 554 -8.55 -13.61 -16.44
C LEU A 554 -8.86 -12.95 -17.77
N LEU A 555 -10.15 -12.95 -18.17
CA LEU A 555 -10.62 -12.29 -19.38
C LEU A 555 -10.93 -10.81 -19.14
N SER A 556 -10.76 -10.01 -20.20
CA SER A 556 -11.25 -8.64 -20.26
C SER A 556 -12.77 -8.64 -20.20
N PRO A 557 -13.42 -7.55 -19.73
CA PRO A 557 -14.87 -7.44 -19.78
C PRO A 557 -15.45 -7.57 -21.19
N GLY A 558 -14.69 -7.19 -22.22
CA GLY A 558 -15.07 -7.33 -23.63
C GLY A 558 -14.86 -8.72 -24.22
N GLY A 559 -14.21 -9.64 -23.50
CA GLY A 559 -13.91 -10.99 -23.98
C GLY A 559 -12.86 -11.06 -25.11
N ASP A 560 -12.21 -9.95 -25.42
CA ASP A 560 -11.26 -9.77 -26.53
C ASP A 560 -9.78 -9.85 -26.12
N ALA A 561 -9.51 -9.90 -24.81
CA ALA A 561 -8.16 -10.03 -24.27
C ALA A 561 -8.16 -10.90 -23.01
N PHE A 562 -7.03 -11.55 -22.72
CA PHE A 562 -6.84 -12.27 -21.47
C PHE A 562 -5.42 -12.15 -20.94
N LEU A 563 -5.25 -12.39 -19.65
CA LEU A 563 -3.96 -12.71 -19.07
C LEU A 563 -3.99 -14.12 -18.47
N MET A 564 -2.83 -14.77 -18.47
CA MET A 564 -2.64 -16.09 -17.89
C MET A 564 -1.71 -16.00 -16.68
N TYR A 565 -2.07 -16.67 -15.59
CA TYR A 565 -1.37 -16.54 -14.32
C TYR A 565 -1.52 -17.79 -13.47
N GLN A 566 -0.70 -17.91 -12.43
CA GLN A 566 -0.88 -18.95 -11.42
C GLN A 566 -0.54 -18.40 -10.03
N ILE A 567 -1.14 -19.02 -9.00
CA ILE A 567 -0.95 -18.63 -7.60
C ILE A 567 -0.16 -19.72 -6.88
N ARG A 568 0.98 -19.35 -6.30
CA ARG A 568 1.76 -20.22 -5.42
C ARG A 568 2.10 -19.51 -4.12
N GLY A 569 1.72 -20.13 -3.00
CA GLY A 569 1.77 -19.48 -1.69
C GLY A 569 0.89 -18.23 -1.70
N SER A 570 1.51 -17.07 -1.48
CA SER A 570 0.85 -15.77 -1.61
C SER A 570 1.42 -14.94 -2.78
N SER A 571 2.04 -15.58 -3.77
CA SER A 571 2.54 -14.92 -4.98
C SER A 571 1.62 -15.26 -6.17
N TRP A 572 1.10 -14.22 -6.82
CA TRP A 572 0.29 -14.26 -8.02
C TRP A 572 1.20 -13.91 -9.18
N ILE A 573 1.48 -14.88 -10.04
CA ILE A 573 2.51 -14.78 -11.06
C ILE A 573 1.82 -14.79 -12.42
N VAL A 574 1.84 -13.66 -13.11
CA VAL A 574 1.39 -13.51 -14.50
C VAL A 574 2.51 -13.96 -15.42
N MET A 575 2.17 -14.80 -16.39
CA MET A 575 3.09 -15.29 -17.41
C MET A 575 2.97 -14.44 -18.67
N ALA A 576 4.09 -13.86 -19.11
CA ALA A 576 4.22 -13.02 -20.29
C ALA A 576 3.29 -11.78 -20.26
N ASP A 577 3.14 -11.14 -21.42
CA ASP A 577 2.25 -10.01 -21.63
C ASP A 577 0.79 -10.51 -21.75
N PRO A 578 -0.23 -9.67 -21.48
CA PRO A 578 -1.61 -10.02 -21.82
C PRO A 578 -1.76 -10.27 -23.34
N VAL A 579 -2.63 -11.19 -23.72
CA VAL A 579 -2.92 -11.54 -25.12
C VAL A 579 -4.21 -10.82 -25.54
N GLY A 580 -4.20 -10.19 -26.72
CA GLY A 580 -5.30 -9.38 -27.25
C GLY A 580 -4.96 -7.89 -27.37
N PRO A 581 -5.94 -7.02 -27.67
CA PRO A 581 -5.70 -5.60 -27.93
C PRO A 581 -5.03 -4.87 -26.76
N ARG A 582 -4.00 -4.05 -27.05
CA ARG A 582 -3.23 -3.29 -26.05
C ARG A 582 -4.10 -2.40 -25.15
N ALA A 583 -5.21 -1.88 -25.68
CA ALA A 583 -6.15 -1.04 -24.92
C ALA A 583 -6.74 -1.76 -23.70
N ALA A 584 -6.91 -3.09 -23.74
CA ALA A 584 -7.48 -3.87 -22.65
C ALA A 584 -6.45 -4.27 -21.56
N TRP A 585 -5.14 -4.08 -21.81
CA TRP A 585 -4.09 -4.57 -20.92
C TRP A 585 -4.09 -3.89 -19.55
N ALA A 586 -4.28 -2.56 -19.54
CA ALA A 586 -4.29 -1.78 -18.30
C ALA A 586 -5.37 -2.27 -17.33
N ASP A 587 -6.59 -2.47 -17.83
CA ASP A 587 -7.73 -2.93 -17.04
C ASP A 587 -7.52 -4.34 -16.49
N LEU A 588 -7.02 -5.26 -17.32
CA LEU A 588 -6.68 -6.62 -16.90
C LEU A 588 -5.66 -6.63 -15.76
N LEU A 589 -4.61 -5.82 -15.89
CA LEU A 589 -3.53 -5.75 -14.90
C LEU A 589 -3.98 -5.11 -13.59
N TRP A 590 -4.78 -4.04 -13.65
CA TRP A 590 -5.38 -3.43 -12.45
C TRP A 590 -6.38 -4.36 -11.76
N ARG A 591 -7.11 -5.17 -12.53
CA ARG A 591 -8.04 -6.17 -12.01
C ARG A 591 -7.29 -7.28 -11.28
N ILE A 592 -6.26 -7.89 -11.88
CA ILE A 592 -5.46 -8.90 -11.17
C ILE A 592 -4.68 -8.31 -9.99
N ARG A 593 -4.23 -7.05 -10.08
CA ARG A 593 -3.60 -6.35 -8.95
C ARG A 593 -4.57 -6.19 -7.78
N SER A 594 -5.81 -5.78 -8.06
CA SER A 594 -6.86 -5.64 -7.05
C SER A 594 -7.22 -6.99 -6.43
N MET A 595 -7.33 -8.04 -7.24
CA MET A 595 -7.57 -9.42 -6.75
C MET A 595 -6.43 -9.93 -5.88
N ALA A 596 -5.18 -9.72 -6.30
CA ALA A 596 -4.02 -10.10 -5.51
C ALA A 596 -3.99 -9.32 -4.19
N ASP A 597 -4.25 -8.01 -4.19
CA ASP A 597 -4.24 -7.19 -2.97
C ASP A 597 -5.36 -7.59 -1.99
N ALA A 598 -6.57 -7.84 -2.48
CA ALA A 598 -7.70 -8.33 -1.69
C ALA A 598 -7.40 -9.69 -1.03
N ALA A 599 -6.70 -10.58 -1.74
CA ALA A 599 -6.24 -11.87 -1.23
C ALA A 599 -4.93 -11.78 -0.41
N GLN A 600 -4.45 -10.58 -0.05
CA GLN A 600 -3.19 -10.36 0.66
C GLN A 600 -1.95 -10.95 -0.07
N GLY A 601 -2.03 -11.04 -1.39
CA GLY A 601 -1.04 -11.60 -2.30
C GLY A 601 -0.04 -10.57 -2.87
N ARG A 602 1.02 -11.10 -3.47
CA ARG A 602 2.08 -10.36 -4.17
C ARG A 602 1.94 -10.58 -5.66
N LEU A 603 1.71 -9.52 -6.42
CA LEU A 603 1.70 -9.60 -7.88
C LEU A 603 3.13 -9.62 -8.42
N MET A 604 3.42 -10.55 -9.32
CA MET A 604 4.63 -10.64 -10.11
C MET A 604 4.25 -10.81 -11.58
N LEU A 605 4.85 -10.01 -12.46
CA LEU A 605 4.77 -10.18 -13.90
C LEU A 605 6.10 -10.80 -14.36
N TYR A 606 6.04 -11.95 -15.03
CA TYR A 606 7.19 -12.75 -15.39
C TYR A 606 7.36 -12.83 -16.91
N GLN A 607 8.57 -12.55 -17.40
CA GLN A 607 8.93 -12.49 -18.83
C GLN A 607 8.13 -11.46 -19.65
N ILE A 608 7.84 -10.30 -19.06
CA ILE A 608 7.15 -9.23 -19.78
C ILE A 608 8.09 -8.54 -20.79
N SER A 609 7.54 -8.02 -21.87
CA SER A 609 8.29 -7.24 -22.87
C SER A 609 8.51 -5.79 -22.42
N SER A 610 9.23 -5.03 -23.26
CA SER A 610 9.40 -3.58 -23.11
C SER A 610 8.08 -2.81 -23.18
N ASP A 611 7.05 -3.35 -23.83
CA ASP A 611 5.74 -2.70 -23.96
C ASP A 611 4.98 -2.60 -22.64
N MET A 612 5.27 -3.51 -21.71
CA MET A 612 4.63 -3.57 -20.40
C MET A 612 5.29 -2.70 -19.34
N LEU A 613 6.41 -2.03 -19.65
CA LEU A 613 7.20 -1.30 -18.65
C LEU A 613 6.40 -0.13 -18.03
N GLU A 614 5.69 0.65 -18.84
CA GLU A 614 4.87 1.77 -18.35
C GLU A 614 3.75 1.27 -17.43
N LEU A 615 3.07 0.20 -17.83
CA LEU A 615 2.01 -0.43 -17.03
C LEU A 615 2.55 -1.02 -15.73
N ALA A 616 3.72 -1.69 -15.77
CA ALA A 616 4.37 -2.22 -14.58
C ALA A 616 4.78 -1.13 -13.58
N ILE A 617 5.26 0.03 -14.07
CA ILE A 617 5.56 1.20 -13.23
C ILE A 617 4.27 1.74 -12.62
N ALA A 618 3.20 1.88 -13.41
CA ALA A 618 1.90 2.35 -12.92
C ALA A 618 1.31 1.46 -11.82
N LEU A 619 1.57 0.14 -11.86
CA LEU A 619 1.19 -0.82 -10.82
C LEU A 619 2.07 -0.76 -9.55
N GLY A 620 3.11 0.09 -9.52
CA GLY A 620 4.04 0.24 -8.41
C GLY A 620 5.02 -0.93 -8.25
N LEU A 621 5.31 -1.65 -9.33
CA LEU A 621 6.22 -2.79 -9.32
C LEU A 621 7.66 -2.35 -9.63
N GLN A 622 8.61 -3.01 -8.97
CA GLN A 622 10.02 -2.87 -9.31
C GLN A 622 10.31 -3.67 -10.57
N ILE A 623 10.91 -3.02 -11.56
CA ILE A 623 11.29 -3.65 -12.82
C ILE A 623 12.74 -4.12 -12.76
N VAL A 624 12.96 -5.32 -13.28
CA VAL A 624 14.24 -6.00 -13.31
C VAL A 624 14.39 -6.66 -14.69
N LYS A 625 15.48 -6.35 -15.41
CA LYS A 625 15.80 -7.10 -16.65
C LYS A 625 16.09 -8.55 -16.29
N TYR A 626 15.39 -9.48 -16.91
CA TYR A 626 15.52 -10.91 -16.63
C TYR A 626 16.43 -11.62 -17.63
N GLY A 627 16.39 -11.20 -18.89
CA GLY A 627 17.20 -11.77 -19.97
C GLY A 627 16.81 -11.15 -21.30
N GLU A 628 17.17 -11.82 -22.38
CA GLU A 628 16.86 -11.40 -23.74
C GLU A 628 16.34 -12.61 -24.54
N GLU A 629 15.31 -12.39 -25.33
CA GLU A 629 14.77 -13.35 -26.29
C GLU A 629 15.50 -13.18 -27.62
N ALA A 630 15.84 -14.29 -28.26
CA ALA A 630 16.51 -14.30 -29.55
C ALA A 630 15.48 -14.47 -30.66
N VAL A 631 15.30 -13.44 -31.49
CA VAL A 631 14.32 -13.41 -32.58
C VAL A 631 15.07 -13.31 -33.91
N VAL A 632 14.87 -14.28 -34.80
CA VAL A 632 15.44 -14.28 -36.15
C VAL A 632 14.41 -13.70 -37.11
N ASP A 633 14.84 -12.77 -37.96
CA ASP A 633 14.06 -12.31 -39.10
C ASP A 633 14.10 -13.38 -40.19
N ILE A 634 12.96 -14.01 -40.47
CA ILE A 634 12.88 -15.14 -41.41
C ILE A 634 13.05 -14.64 -42.85
N ALA A 635 12.54 -13.45 -43.18
CA ALA A 635 12.58 -12.93 -44.54
C ALA A 635 14.02 -12.71 -45.03
N GLY A 636 14.90 -12.24 -44.13
CA GLY A 636 16.33 -12.04 -44.39
C GLY A 636 17.22 -13.25 -44.08
N PHE A 637 16.66 -14.38 -43.64
CA PHE A 637 17.46 -15.54 -43.28
C PHE A 637 17.98 -16.26 -44.53
N SER A 638 19.28 -16.50 -44.57
CA SER A 638 19.93 -17.31 -45.59
C SER A 638 21.09 -18.07 -44.97
N LEU A 639 21.32 -19.31 -45.42
CA LEU A 639 22.50 -20.07 -45.04
C LEU A 639 23.77 -19.55 -45.73
N ASP A 640 23.65 -18.66 -46.71
CA ASP A 640 24.76 -18.09 -47.43
C ASP A 640 25.47 -16.98 -46.65
N GLY A 641 26.74 -16.75 -46.98
CA GLY A 641 27.56 -15.72 -46.35
C GLY A 641 28.44 -16.22 -45.18
N PRO A 642 29.29 -15.33 -44.66
CA PRO A 642 30.35 -15.69 -43.72
C PRO A 642 29.84 -15.96 -42.30
N ARG A 643 28.83 -15.23 -41.82
CA ARG A 643 28.26 -15.41 -40.46
C ARG A 643 27.61 -16.79 -40.29
N MET A 644 27.01 -17.34 -41.34
CA MET A 644 26.31 -18.62 -41.32
C MET A 644 27.20 -19.84 -41.67
N ARG A 645 28.53 -19.65 -41.81
CA ARG A 645 29.46 -20.72 -42.21
C ARG A 645 29.37 -21.95 -41.32
N SER A 646 29.29 -21.77 -40.00
CA SER A 646 29.20 -22.88 -39.05
C SER A 646 27.89 -23.66 -39.20
N ILE A 647 26.75 -22.96 -39.25
CA ILE A 647 25.44 -23.59 -39.41
C ILE A 647 25.34 -24.30 -40.76
N ARG A 648 25.78 -23.67 -41.85
CA ARG A 648 25.79 -24.25 -43.19
C ARG A 648 26.62 -25.55 -43.27
N GLN A 649 27.76 -25.60 -42.58
CA GLN A 649 28.57 -26.83 -42.50
C GLN A 649 27.85 -27.94 -41.74
N THR A 650 27.18 -27.61 -40.63
CA THR A 650 26.40 -28.58 -39.86
C THR A 650 25.21 -29.11 -40.67
N VAL A 651 24.48 -28.24 -41.37
CA VAL A 651 23.35 -28.64 -42.22
C VAL A 651 23.81 -29.59 -43.33
N ARG A 652 24.82 -29.21 -44.12
CA ARG A 652 25.37 -30.07 -45.19
C ARG A 652 25.97 -31.38 -44.68
N ARG A 653 26.42 -31.42 -43.42
CA ARG A 653 26.89 -32.66 -42.80
C ARG A 653 25.71 -33.56 -42.45
N ALA A 654 24.70 -33.03 -41.76
CA ALA A 654 23.52 -33.79 -41.39
C ALA A 654 22.80 -34.37 -42.62
N GLU A 655 22.64 -33.58 -43.68
CA GLU A 655 22.04 -34.05 -44.95
C GLU A 655 22.84 -35.19 -45.60
N ARG A 656 24.17 -35.13 -45.59
CA ARG A 656 25.04 -36.22 -46.08
C ARG A 656 24.95 -37.48 -45.23
N GLU A 657 24.66 -37.32 -43.94
CA GLU A 657 24.42 -38.42 -42.99
C GLU A 657 22.96 -38.91 -43.06
N GLY A 658 22.17 -38.49 -44.06
CA GLY A 658 20.80 -38.97 -44.29
C GLY A 658 19.73 -38.26 -43.44
N ALA A 659 20.06 -37.14 -42.80
CA ALA A 659 19.10 -36.37 -42.01
C ALA A 659 18.07 -35.67 -42.91
N THR A 660 16.79 -35.80 -42.57
CA THR A 660 15.66 -35.11 -43.23
C THR A 660 14.75 -34.48 -42.18
N LEU A 661 14.23 -33.29 -42.48
CA LEU A 661 13.20 -32.64 -41.68
C LEU A 661 11.82 -32.98 -42.23
N GLU A 662 10.93 -33.46 -41.36
CA GLU A 662 9.53 -33.71 -41.67
C GLU A 662 8.66 -32.95 -40.66
N VAL A 663 7.67 -32.17 -41.13
CA VAL A 663 6.70 -31.50 -40.27
C VAL A 663 5.38 -32.26 -40.31
N ILE A 664 5.04 -32.90 -39.20
CA ILE A 664 3.82 -33.68 -39.05
C ILE A 664 2.69 -32.77 -38.56
N PRO A 665 1.55 -32.68 -39.27
CA PRO A 665 0.40 -31.90 -38.83
C PRO A 665 -0.16 -32.42 -37.50
N ALA A 666 -0.70 -31.53 -36.67
CA ALA A 666 -1.27 -31.85 -35.36
C ALA A 666 -2.22 -33.06 -35.37
N ALA A 667 -3.08 -33.17 -36.40
CA ALA A 667 -4.02 -34.28 -36.56
C ALA A 667 -3.35 -35.67 -36.72
N ALA A 668 -2.11 -35.72 -37.20
CA ALA A 668 -1.34 -36.96 -37.40
C ALA A 668 -0.37 -37.26 -36.26
N VAL A 669 -0.12 -36.30 -35.34
CA VAL A 669 0.78 -36.47 -34.18
C VAL A 669 0.36 -37.62 -33.24
N PRO A 670 -0.93 -37.90 -32.97
CA PRO A 670 -1.32 -39.03 -32.13
C PRO A 670 -0.77 -40.39 -32.58
N ALA A 671 -0.56 -40.58 -33.89
CA ALA A 671 -0.06 -41.84 -34.45
C ALA A 671 1.43 -42.10 -34.11
N ILE A 672 2.21 -41.05 -33.88
CA ILE A 672 3.66 -41.10 -33.61
C ILE A 672 4.00 -40.78 -32.15
N LEU A 673 3.00 -40.55 -31.31
CA LEU A 673 3.17 -40.01 -29.96
C LEU A 673 4.00 -40.93 -29.05
N ARG A 674 3.93 -42.25 -29.27
CA ARG A 674 4.73 -43.25 -28.56
C ARG A 674 6.23 -43.14 -28.88
N ASP A 675 6.57 -42.87 -30.13
CA ASP A 675 7.97 -42.69 -30.55
C ASP A 675 8.53 -41.39 -29.94
N LEU A 676 7.73 -40.32 -29.97
CA LEU A 676 8.11 -39.05 -29.33
C LEU A 676 8.30 -39.19 -27.82
N ALA A 677 7.44 -39.97 -27.16
CA ALA A 677 7.55 -40.25 -25.72
C ALA A 677 8.87 -40.94 -25.38
N THR A 678 9.28 -41.91 -26.19
CA THR A 678 10.54 -42.64 -26.01
C THR A 678 11.75 -41.69 -26.10
N ILE A 679 11.80 -40.85 -27.13
CA ILE A 679 12.86 -39.82 -27.28
C ILE A 679 12.85 -38.82 -26.12
N SER A 680 11.64 -38.46 -25.66
CA SER A 680 11.43 -37.57 -24.55
C SER A 680 12.01 -38.12 -23.23
N ASP A 681 11.73 -39.38 -22.94
CA ASP A 681 12.16 -40.07 -21.72
C ASP A 681 13.68 -40.27 -21.73
N GLU A 682 14.25 -40.72 -22.86
CA GLU A 682 15.71 -40.83 -23.04
C GLU A 682 16.41 -39.48 -22.80
N TRP A 683 15.84 -38.39 -23.33
CA TRP A 683 16.41 -37.06 -23.17
C TRP A 683 16.38 -36.59 -21.71
N LEU A 684 15.27 -36.83 -20.99
CA LEU A 684 15.14 -36.46 -19.59
C LEU A 684 16.11 -37.26 -18.70
N GLU A 685 16.24 -38.57 -18.94
CA GLU A 685 17.16 -39.44 -18.24
C GLU A 685 18.62 -39.02 -18.45
N ALA A 686 19.02 -38.79 -19.72
CA ALA A 686 20.36 -38.35 -20.07
C ALA A 686 20.74 -36.99 -19.46
N LYS A 687 19.75 -36.11 -19.20
CA LYS A 687 19.97 -34.81 -18.55
C LYS A 687 19.82 -34.86 -17.03
N GLY A 688 19.33 -35.97 -16.45
CA GLY A 688 19.00 -36.07 -15.03
C GLY A 688 17.97 -35.03 -14.59
N GLN A 689 17.02 -34.66 -15.45
CA GLN A 689 16.02 -33.62 -15.18
C GLN A 689 14.59 -34.20 -15.15
N GLN A 690 13.71 -33.52 -14.43
CA GLN A 690 12.27 -33.77 -14.46
C GLN A 690 11.58 -32.74 -15.36
N GLU A 691 10.34 -33.05 -15.73
CA GLU A 691 9.48 -32.10 -16.44
C GLU A 691 9.32 -30.79 -15.68
N LYS A 692 9.29 -29.69 -16.44
CA LYS A 692 9.04 -28.35 -15.93
C LYS A 692 7.61 -27.93 -16.29
N GLY A 693 7.20 -26.77 -15.81
CA GLY A 693 5.91 -26.21 -16.20
C GLY A 693 5.88 -24.69 -16.11
N PHE A 694 4.67 -24.16 -16.16
CA PHE A 694 4.27 -22.76 -16.12
C PHE A 694 4.75 -21.94 -17.31
N SER A 695 6.06 -21.78 -17.45
CA SER A 695 6.71 -21.02 -18.53
C SER A 695 7.28 -21.88 -19.65
N LEU A 696 7.10 -23.20 -19.54
CA LEU A 696 7.54 -24.22 -20.49
C LEU A 696 6.42 -25.25 -20.60
N GLY A 697 6.24 -25.83 -21.78
CA GLY A 697 5.44 -27.05 -21.90
C GLY A 697 6.13 -28.26 -21.29
N ARG A 698 5.40 -29.36 -21.29
CA ARG A 698 5.83 -30.68 -20.83
C ARG A 698 5.37 -31.73 -21.83
N PHE A 699 5.97 -32.91 -21.79
CA PHE A 699 5.48 -34.02 -22.60
C PHE A 699 4.16 -34.54 -22.01
N ASP A 700 3.06 -33.96 -22.48
CA ASP A 700 1.69 -34.31 -22.12
C ASP A 700 0.96 -34.63 -23.44
N PRO A 701 0.41 -35.84 -23.61
CA PRO A 701 -0.16 -36.28 -24.89
C PRO A 701 -1.20 -35.30 -25.46
N ASP A 702 -2.06 -34.75 -24.60
CA ASP A 702 -3.12 -33.81 -25.01
C ASP A 702 -2.54 -32.45 -25.40
N TYR A 703 -1.40 -32.07 -24.83
CA TYR A 703 -0.69 -30.85 -25.19
C TYR A 703 0.08 -31.00 -26.50
N ILE A 704 0.85 -32.09 -26.65
CA ILE A 704 1.68 -32.34 -27.83
C ILE A 704 0.82 -32.53 -29.07
N ALA A 705 -0.29 -33.26 -28.98
CA ALA A 705 -1.20 -33.50 -30.10
C ALA A 705 -1.93 -32.24 -30.62
N ARG A 706 -1.83 -31.10 -29.92
CA ARG A 706 -2.44 -29.83 -30.39
C ARG A 706 -1.61 -29.09 -31.42
N PHE A 707 -0.33 -29.40 -31.52
CA PHE A 707 0.62 -28.66 -32.34
C PHE A 707 1.18 -29.54 -33.44
N ASP A 708 1.58 -28.91 -34.54
CA ASP A 708 2.40 -29.58 -35.54
C ASP A 708 3.76 -29.93 -34.90
N CYS A 709 4.36 -31.05 -35.30
CA CYS A 709 5.65 -31.49 -34.79
C CYS A 709 6.68 -31.50 -35.91
N ALA A 710 7.76 -30.74 -35.74
CA ALA A 710 8.96 -30.86 -36.54
C ALA A 710 9.77 -32.07 -36.06
N MET A 711 10.18 -32.94 -36.98
CA MET A 711 10.90 -34.16 -36.66
C MET A 711 12.11 -34.30 -37.57
N VAL A 712 13.22 -34.77 -36.99
CA VAL A 712 14.41 -35.13 -37.76
C VAL A 712 14.47 -36.64 -37.84
N ARG A 713 14.52 -37.15 -39.08
CA ARG A 713 14.77 -38.57 -39.35
C ARG A 713 16.18 -38.77 -39.88
N VAL A 714 16.84 -39.83 -39.40
CA VAL A 714 18.12 -40.33 -39.93
C VAL A 714 17.90 -41.80 -40.29
N ASP A 715 18.16 -42.17 -41.54
CA ASP A 715 17.92 -43.52 -42.07
C ASP A 715 16.49 -44.04 -41.75
N GLY A 716 15.49 -43.16 -41.85
CA GLY A 716 14.08 -43.47 -41.59
C GLY A 716 13.66 -43.48 -40.12
N ARG A 717 14.59 -43.41 -39.16
CA ARG A 717 14.28 -43.40 -37.71
C ARG A 717 14.19 -41.98 -37.16
N ILE A 718 13.23 -41.74 -36.28
CA ILE A 718 13.04 -40.45 -35.60
C ILE A 718 14.15 -40.30 -34.56
N VAL A 719 14.97 -39.26 -34.68
CA VAL A 719 16.07 -39.00 -33.73
C VAL A 719 15.86 -37.74 -32.91
N ALA A 720 15.09 -36.77 -33.41
CA ALA A 720 14.77 -35.55 -32.68
C ALA A 720 13.39 -35.03 -33.06
N PHE A 721 12.77 -34.28 -32.15
CA PHE A 721 11.50 -33.61 -32.40
C PHE A 721 11.41 -32.26 -31.70
N ALA A 722 10.55 -31.39 -32.22
CA ALA A 722 10.10 -30.18 -31.57
C ALA A 722 8.63 -29.91 -31.90
N ASN A 723 7.82 -29.53 -30.90
CA ASN A 723 6.47 -29.05 -31.17
C ASN A 723 6.52 -27.57 -31.59
N ILE A 724 5.73 -27.23 -32.61
CA ILE A 724 5.77 -25.93 -33.27
C ILE A 724 4.66 -25.05 -32.70
N TRP A 725 5.04 -23.91 -32.14
CA TRP A 725 4.11 -22.82 -31.88
C TRP A 725 4.07 -21.88 -33.07
N ARG A 726 2.86 -21.59 -33.56
CA ARG A 726 2.62 -20.65 -34.65
C ARG A 726 1.47 -19.73 -34.32
N THR A 727 1.56 -18.47 -34.75
CA THR A 727 0.43 -17.55 -34.74
C THR A 727 -0.40 -17.70 -36.02
N ALA A 728 -1.72 -17.51 -35.95
CA ALA A 728 -2.60 -17.68 -37.12
C ALA A 728 -2.30 -16.65 -38.22
N ASN A 729 -1.89 -15.44 -37.83
CA ASN A 729 -1.45 -14.38 -38.74
C ASN A 729 -0.03 -14.60 -39.33
N ARG A 730 0.61 -15.75 -39.06
CA ARG A 730 1.97 -16.11 -39.49
C ARG A 730 3.07 -15.11 -39.08
N ARG A 731 2.80 -14.21 -38.16
CA ARG A 731 3.76 -13.21 -37.70
C ARG A 731 4.96 -13.82 -36.98
N GLU A 732 4.73 -14.84 -36.16
CA GLU A 732 5.78 -15.47 -35.36
C GLU A 732 5.65 -16.99 -35.37
N LEU A 733 6.80 -17.65 -35.49
CA LEU A 733 7.01 -19.08 -35.36
C LEU A 733 7.98 -19.35 -34.21
N SER A 734 7.76 -20.39 -33.42
CA SER A 734 8.67 -20.78 -32.33
C SER A 734 8.54 -22.26 -32.02
N VAL A 735 9.37 -22.76 -31.11
CA VAL A 735 9.32 -24.12 -30.57
C VAL A 735 9.30 -24.05 -29.05
N ASP A 736 8.66 -25.03 -28.43
CA ASP A 736 8.58 -25.13 -26.96
C ASP A 736 9.43 -26.28 -26.43
N LEU A 737 8.96 -27.52 -26.63
CA LEU A 737 9.79 -28.70 -26.41
C LEU A 737 10.68 -28.90 -27.62
N MET A 738 11.95 -29.17 -27.34
CA MET A 738 12.90 -29.65 -28.33
C MET A 738 13.73 -30.76 -27.66
N ARG A 739 13.65 -31.97 -28.20
CA ARG A 739 14.31 -33.15 -27.59
C ARG A 739 14.94 -34.01 -28.67
N HIS A 740 16.00 -34.71 -28.30
CA HIS A 740 16.75 -35.59 -29.19
C HIS A 740 17.16 -36.86 -28.44
N GLY A 741 17.11 -38.00 -29.12
CA GLY A 741 17.46 -39.30 -28.57
C GLY A 741 18.96 -39.49 -28.49
N ALA A 742 19.39 -40.55 -27.79
CA ALA A 742 20.81 -40.84 -27.56
C ALA A 742 21.59 -41.12 -28.87
N GLY A 743 20.91 -41.65 -29.89
CA GLY A 743 21.49 -41.96 -31.21
C GLY A 743 21.58 -40.79 -32.20
N SER A 744 21.35 -39.55 -31.76
CA SER A 744 21.29 -38.39 -32.66
C SER A 744 22.68 -37.95 -33.14
N PRO A 745 22.86 -37.59 -34.42
CA PRO A 745 24.14 -37.10 -34.93
C PRO A 745 24.54 -35.76 -34.28
N PRO A 746 25.85 -35.48 -34.13
CA PRO A 746 26.31 -34.22 -33.58
C PRO A 746 25.79 -33.03 -34.41
N GLY A 747 25.12 -32.09 -33.75
CA GLY A 747 24.56 -30.90 -34.42
C GLY A 747 23.14 -31.09 -34.96
N VAL A 748 22.44 -32.19 -34.62
CA VAL A 748 21.03 -32.42 -35.00
C VAL A 748 20.12 -31.23 -34.68
N MET A 749 20.36 -30.54 -33.55
CA MET A 749 19.54 -29.38 -33.14
C MET A 749 19.83 -28.14 -33.99
N ASP A 750 21.08 -27.95 -34.40
CA ASP A 750 21.46 -26.86 -35.31
C ASP A 750 20.80 -27.09 -36.69
N TYR A 751 20.77 -28.35 -37.15
CA TYR A 751 20.04 -28.77 -38.35
C TYR A 751 18.53 -28.56 -38.22
N LEU A 752 17.92 -28.99 -37.10
CA LEU A 752 16.49 -28.83 -36.84
C LEU A 752 16.08 -27.35 -36.89
N PHE A 753 16.77 -26.48 -36.18
CA PHE A 753 16.46 -25.04 -36.18
C PHE A 753 16.67 -24.41 -37.55
N ALA A 754 17.82 -24.66 -38.21
CA ALA A 754 18.09 -24.09 -39.52
C ALA A 754 17.05 -24.52 -40.55
N SER A 755 16.71 -25.81 -40.59
CA SER A 755 15.72 -26.36 -41.51
C SER A 755 14.31 -25.87 -41.18
N LEU A 756 13.97 -25.70 -39.89
CA LEU A 756 12.66 -25.19 -39.48
C LEU A 756 12.49 -23.70 -39.78
N ILE A 757 13.56 -22.90 -39.69
CA ILE A 757 13.55 -21.49 -40.10
C ILE A 757 13.33 -21.39 -41.61
N LEU A 758 14.02 -22.21 -42.41
CA LEU A 758 13.81 -22.29 -43.87
C LEU A 758 12.40 -22.76 -44.22
N TRP A 759 11.89 -23.78 -43.54
CA TRP A 759 10.50 -24.21 -43.69
C TRP A 759 9.53 -23.07 -43.34
N GLY A 760 9.79 -22.32 -42.26
CA GLY A 760 9.00 -21.14 -41.89
C GLY A 760 9.02 -20.04 -42.97
N GLN A 761 10.15 -19.87 -43.65
CA GLN A 761 10.31 -18.97 -44.79
C GLN A 761 9.40 -19.39 -45.96
N ASP A 762 9.39 -20.68 -46.30
CA ASP A 762 8.53 -21.24 -47.35
C ASP A 762 7.04 -21.11 -47.02
N GLN A 763 6.68 -21.18 -45.73
CA GLN A 763 5.30 -20.97 -45.27
C GLN A 763 4.90 -19.48 -45.14
N GLY A 764 5.84 -18.56 -45.36
CA GLY A 764 5.61 -17.11 -45.31
C GLY A 764 5.52 -16.54 -43.88
N HIS A 765 6.23 -17.13 -42.92
CA HIS A 765 6.35 -16.55 -41.58
C HIS A 765 7.32 -15.37 -41.54
N ALA A 766 7.03 -14.36 -40.71
CA ALA A 766 7.87 -13.16 -40.64
C ALA A 766 9.07 -13.31 -39.70
N ARG A 767 8.87 -13.92 -38.52
CA ARG A 767 9.89 -14.01 -37.46
C ARG A 767 9.92 -15.38 -36.81
N PHE A 768 11.10 -15.80 -36.35
CA PHE A 768 11.31 -17.03 -35.60
C PHE A 768 11.87 -16.72 -34.20
N SER A 769 11.13 -17.04 -33.13
CA SER A 769 11.67 -16.97 -31.78
C SER A 769 12.42 -18.25 -31.41
N LEU A 770 13.71 -18.13 -31.12
CA LEU A 770 14.54 -19.18 -30.51
C LEU A 770 14.34 -19.26 -28.98
N GLY A 771 13.45 -18.44 -28.42
CA GLY A 771 13.13 -18.33 -27.01
C GLY A 771 14.15 -17.54 -26.18
N LEU A 772 13.95 -17.55 -24.87
CA LEU A 772 14.72 -16.74 -23.92
C LEU A 772 16.16 -17.24 -23.67
N ALA A 773 17.11 -16.32 -23.53
CA ALA A 773 18.41 -16.52 -22.90
C ALA A 773 18.42 -15.80 -21.52
N PRO A 774 18.21 -16.53 -20.40
CA PRO A 774 18.15 -15.93 -19.08
C PRO A 774 19.45 -15.21 -18.70
N LEU A 775 19.31 -14.13 -17.93
CA LEU A 775 20.39 -13.30 -17.37
C LEU A 775 21.31 -12.62 -18.41
N SER A 776 21.00 -12.77 -19.69
CA SER A 776 21.75 -12.14 -20.77
C SER A 776 21.49 -10.62 -20.83
N GLY A 777 22.51 -9.87 -21.24
CA GLY A 777 22.48 -8.41 -21.30
C GLY A 777 22.34 -7.71 -19.93
N ILE A 778 22.65 -8.40 -18.81
CA ILE A 778 22.72 -7.82 -17.47
C ILE A 778 24.18 -7.50 -17.13
N GLU A 779 24.51 -6.22 -16.99
CA GLU A 779 25.84 -5.78 -16.58
C GLU A 779 25.84 -5.37 -15.09
N ALA A 780 26.83 -5.86 -14.34
CA ALA A 780 27.02 -5.49 -12.94
C ALA A 780 28.13 -4.45 -12.81
N HIS A 781 27.72 -3.21 -12.55
CA HIS A 781 28.61 -2.11 -12.20
C HIS A 781 28.61 -1.87 -10.68
N ARG A 782 29.60 -1.09 -10.17
CA ARG A 782 29.77 -0.83 -8.73
C ARG A 782 28.50 -0.25 -8.08
N LEU A 783 27.78 0.59 -8.81
CA LEU A 783 26.53 1.24 -8.37
C LEU A 783 25.26 0.45 -8.73
N SER A 784 25.38 -0.69 -9.41
CA SER A 784 24.20 -1.49 -9.78
C SER A 784 23.45 -2.01 -8.55
N PRO A 785 22.12 -2.16 -8.64
CA PRO A 785 21.30 -2.73 -7.56
C PRO A 785 21.81 -4.11 -7.10
N LEU A 786 21.54 -4.45 -5.83
CA LEU A 786 21.93 -5.74 -5.24
C LEU A 786 21.46 -6.94 -6.07
N TRP A 787 20.25 -6.85 -6.62
CA TRP A 787 19.72 -7.85 -7.54
C TRP A 787 20.63 -8.02 -8.78
N ALA A 788 21.04 -6.94 -9.44
CA ALA A 788 21.84 -7.02 -10.67
C ALA A 788 23.23 -7.61 -10.39
N LYS A 789 23.79 -7.31 -9.21
CA LYS A 789 25.03 -7.94 -8.72
C LYS A 789 24.84 -9.43 -8.45
N ALA A 790 23.73 -9.82 -7.81
CA ALA A 790 23.40 -11.22 -7.57
C ALA A 790 23.14 -11.98 -8.88
N ALA A 791 22.40 -11.38 -9.81
CA ALA A 791 22.12 -11.90 -11.14
C ALA A 791 23.41 -12.12 -11.94
N ALA A 792 24.31 -11.13 -11.96
CA ALA A 792 25.62 -11.25 -12.60
C ALA A 792 26.51 -12.28 -11.90
N ALA A 793 26.42 -12.42 -10.57
CA ALA A 793 27.14 -13.45 -9.83
C ALA A 793 26.61 -14.87 -10.13
N ILE A 794 25.28 -15.04 -10.23
CA ILE A 794 24.64 -16.28 -10.66
C ILE A 794 24.98 -16.58 -12.11
N PHE A 795 25.00 -15.59 -12.99
CA PHE A 795 25.42 -15.77 -14.38
C PHE A 795 26.90 -16.18 -14.49
N LYS A 796 27.79 -15.61 -13.66
CA LYS A 796 29.22 -15.97 -13.59
C LYS A 796 29.48 -17.34 -12.95
N ARG A 797 28.72 -17.73 -11.91
CA ARG A 797 28.91 -18.99 -11.15
C ARG A 797 28.02 -20.14 -11.64
N GLY A 798 26.99 -19.83 -12.42
CA GLY A 798 25.95 -20.76 -12.89
C GLY A 798 26.35 -21.64 -14.06
N GLU A 799 27.61 -21.59 -14.51
CA GLU A 799 28.18 -22.51 -15.51
C GLU A 799 27.91 -23.98 -15.15
N ARG A 800 27.88 -24.32 -13.85
CA ARG A 800 27.74 -25.70 -13.37
C ARG A 800 26.31 -26.24 -13.30
N PHE A 801 25.29 -25.38 -13.35
CA PHE A 801 23.89 -25.80 -13.09
C PHE A 801 22.92 -25.54 -14.26
N TYR A 802 23.20 -24.60 -15.15
CA TYR A 802 22.24 -24.21 -16.21
C TYR A 802 22.83 -23.79 -17.56
N GLY A 803 24.17 -23.73 -17.73
CA GLY A 803 24.79 -23.49 -19.04
C GLY A 803 24.38 -22.18 -19.74
N PHE A 804 23.99 -21.13 -19.00
CA PHE A 804 23.35 -19.92 -19.55
C PHE A 804 24.20 -19.16 -20.61
N ARG A 805 25.53 -19.09 -20.44
CA ARG A 805 26.44 -18.54 -21.46
C ARG A 805 26.45 -19.39 -22.74
N GLY A 806 26.43 -20.71 -22.59
CA GLY A 806 26.32 -21.66 -23.70
C GLY A 806 25.02 -21.46 -24.47
N LEU A 807 23.90 -21.20 -23.78
CA LEU A 807 22.61 -20.97 -24.42
C LEU A 807 22.56 -19.67 -25.24
N ARG A 808 23.13 -18.56 -24.74
CA ARG A 808 23.21 -17.32 -25.54
C ARG A 808 24.12 -17.52 -26.75
N ALA A 809 25.33 -18.03 -26.54
CA ALA A 809 26.29 -18.26 -27.61
C ALA A 809 25.77 -19.26 -28.66
N TYR A 810 24.99 -20.24 -28.23
CA TYR A 810 24.28 -21.17 -29.12
C TYR A 810 23.31 -20.43 -30.04
N LYS A 811 22.46 -19.57 -29.49
CA LYS A 811 21.46 -18.80 -30.25
C LYS A 811 22.09 -17.74 -31.15
N GLU A 812 23.22 -17.17 -30.75
CA GLU A 812 23.98 -16.19 -31.54
C GLU A 812 24.40 -16.72 -32.92
N LYS A 813 24.58 -18.04 -33.07
CA LYS A 813 24.93 -18.69 -34.34
C LYS A 813 23.92 -18.40 -35.46
N PHE A 814 22.66 -18.12 -35.11
CA PHE A 814 21.58 -17.83 -36.06
C PHE A 814 21.42 -16.33 -36.34
N ALA A 815 22.37 -15.50 -35.87
CA ALA A 815 22.35 -14.05 -36.00
C ALA A 815 21.01 -13.38 -35.60
N PRO A 816 20.46 -13.67 -34.40
CA PRO A 816 19.18 -13.14 -33.97
C PRO A 816 19.28 -11.66 -33.58
N MET A 817 18.13 -10.98 -33.62
CA MET A 817 17.90 -9.75 -32.88
C MET A 817 17.57 -10.10 -31.42
N TRP A 818 18.21 -9.40 -30.48
CA TRP A 818 18.01 -9.62 -29.05
C TRP A 818 16.98 -8.65 -28.49
N GLU A 819 15.83 -9.16 -28.06
CA GLU A 819 14.79 -8.37 -27.41
C GLU A 819 14.81 -8.54 -25.89
N PRO A 820 14.82 -7.47 -25.09
CA PRO A 820 14.85 -7.60 -23.65
C PRO A 820 13.53 -8.15 -23.09
N ARG A 821 13.63 -8.96 -22.04
CA ARG A 821 12.52 -9.45 -21.23
C ARG A 821 12.76 -9.12 -19.76
N TYR A 822 11.68 -8.80 -19.07
CA TYR A 822 11.73 -8.25 -17.72
C TYR A 822 10.88 -9.05 -16.74
N ILE A 823 11.17 -8.81 -15.46
CA ILE A 823 10.34 -9.19 -14.33
C ILE A 823 9.90 -7.91 -13.64
N ALA A 824 8.61 -7.80 -13.36
CA ALA A 824 8.07 -6.75 -12.51
C ALA A 824 7.50 -7.37 -11.22
N ALA A 825 8.01 -6.98 -10.05
CA ALA A 825 7.65 -7.61 -8.78
C ALA A 825 7.72 -6.60 -7.61
N PRO A 826 7.21 -6.94 -6.42
CA PRO A 826 7.25 -6.03 -5.28
C PRO A 826 8.69 -5.80 -4.80
N HIS A 827 8.96 -4.62 -4.25
CA HIS A 827 10.26 -4.23 -3.77
C HIS A 827 10.79 -5.11 -2.61
N GLY A 828 12.12 -5.19 -2.47
CA GLY A 828 12.80 -5.80 -1.31
C GLY A 828 12.53 -7.29 -1.13
N LEU A 829 12.14 -7.71 0.09
CA LEU A 829 11.86 -9.11 0.42
C LEU A 829 10.68 -9.71 -0.39
N GLY A 830 9.80 -8.86 -0.93
CA GLY A 830 8.69 -9.28 -1.79
C GLY A 830 9.18 -9.97 -3.06
N LEU A 831 10.18 -9.39 -3.74
CA LEU A 831 10.84 -9.96 -4.92
C LEU A 831 11.45 -11.33 -4.61
N ILE A 832 12.20 -11.45 -3.51
CA ILE A 832 12.88 -12.72 -3.15
C ILE A 832 11.86 -13.83 -2.93
N ARG A 833 10.78 -13.55 -2.20
CA ARG A 833 9.71 -14.52 -1.95
C ARG A 833 8.98 -14.88 -3.25
N ALA A 834 8.69 -13.90 -4.10
CA ALA A 834 8.05 -14.14 -5.40
C ALA A 834 8.93 -14.98 -6.33
N MET A 835 10.24 -14.71 -6.39
CA MET A 835 11.21 -15.50 -7.16
C MET A 835 11.32 -16.94 -6.65
N ARG A 836 11.31 -17.16 -5.33
CA ARG A 836 11.27 -18.51 -4.75
C ARG A 836 10.00 -19.24 -5.16
N ASP A 837 8.86 -18.58 -5.04
CA ASP A 837 7.57 -19.17 -5.40
C ASP A 837 7.49 -19.45 -6.93
N LEU A 838 8.06 -18.58 -7.78
CA LEU A 838 8.22 -18.80 -9.21
C LEU A 838 9.10 -20.04 -9.51
N ASN A 839 10.27 -20.13 -8.89
CA ASN A 839 11.19 -21.26 -9.12
C ASN A 839 10.51 -22.59 -8.73
N LEU A 840 9.82 -22.61 -7.60
CA LEU A 840 9.04 -23.77 -7.19
C LEU A 840 7.88 -24.08 -8.17
N LEU A 841 7.25 -23.06 -8.75
CA LEU A 841 6.18 -23.21 -9.74
C LEU A 841 6.69 -23.83 -11.04
N ILE A 842 7.86 -23.39 -11.52
CA ILE A 842 8.49 -23.93 -12.74
C ILE A 842 9.03 -25.35 -12.50
N GLY A 843 9.69 -25.60 -11.36
CA GLY A 843 10.39 -26.86 -11.08
C GLY A 843 9.55 -27.99 -10.48
N ARG A 844 8.32 -27.69 -10.03
CA ARG A 844 7.36 -28.70 -9.54
C ARG A 844 5.95 -28.33 -10.00
N PRO A 845 5.59 -28.62 -11.27
CA PRO A 845 4.25 -28.36 -11.78
C PRO A 845 3.22 -29.16 -10.96
N ARG A 846 2.16 -28.49 -10.51
CA ARG A 846 1.01 -29.17 -9.86
C ARG A 846 0.09 -29.68 -10.97
N MET A 847 -0.24 -30.98 -10.95
CA MET A 847 -1.31 -31.51 -11.78
C MET A 847 -2.64 -30.81 -11.45
N ALA A 848 -3.43 -30.54 -12.49
CA ALA A 848 -4.85 -30.28 -12.30
C ALA A 848 -5.48 -31.55 -11.70
N ALA A 849 -6.15 -31.42 -10.56
CA ALA A 849 -6.94 -32.53 -10.03
C ALA A 849 -8.08 -32.82 -11.03
N SER A 850 -8.31 -34.10 -11.33
CA SER A 850 -9.46 -34.56 -12.12
C SER A 850 -10.76 -33.91 -11.59
N PRO A 851 -11.72 -33.57 -12.46
CA PRO A 851 -12.98 -32.98 -12.02
C PRO A 851 -13.74 -33.98 -11.14
N GLU A 852 -13.66 -33.81 -9.82
CA GLU A 852 -14.60 -34.45 -8.90
C GLU A 852 -16.01 -33.98 -9.26
N ARG A 853 -16.92 -34.96 -9.40
CA ARG A 853 -18.32 -34.77 -9.74
C ARG A 853 -18.93 -33.64 -8.91
N THR A 854 -19.36 -32.59 -9.60
CA THR A 854 -20.12 -31.47 -9.05
C THR A 854 -21.31 -31.95 -8.25
N THR A 855 -21.32 -31.69 -6.94
CA THR A 855 -22.55 -31.58 -6.16
C THR A 855 -23.26 -30.26 -6.52
N PRO A 856 -24.60 -30.22 -6.54
CA PRO A 856 -25.35 -29.14 -7.18
C PRO A 856 -25.25 -27.80 -6.43
N ARG A 857 -25.27 -26.74 -7.24
CA ARG A 857 -25.15 -25.31 -6.90
C ARG A 857 -26.19 -24.86 -5.86
N LEU A 858 -25.74 -24.09 -4.86
CA LEU A 858 -26.55 -23.06 -4.20
C LEU A 858 -26.29 -21.73 -4.92
N ALA A 859 -27.29 -21.27 -5.66
CA ALA A 859 -27.31 -19.95 -6.28
C ALA A 859 -27.27 -18.85 -5.21
N LEU A 860 -26.42 -17.84 -5.39
CA LEU A 860 -26.58 -16.55 -4.74
C LEU A 860 -27.51 -15.69 -5.62
N PRO A 861 -28.39 -14.87 -5.02
CA PRO A 861 -29.48 -14.21 -5.72
C PRO A 861 -28.99 -13.11 -6.66
N ASP A 862 -29.55 -13.09 -7.87
CA ASP A 862 -29.41 -12.02 -8.84
C ASP A 862 -29.91 -10.69 -8.28
N ALA A 863 -29.17 -9.62 -8.58
CA ALA A 863 -29.59 -8.25 -8.32
C ALA A 863 -30.83 -7.95 -9.19
N ALA A 864 -31.99 -7.94 -8.54
CA ALA A 864 -33.27 -7.69 -9.17
C ALA A 864 -33.31 -6.32 -9.87
N SER A 865 -33.63 -6.38 -11.16
CA SER A 865 -34.19 -5.33 -11.99
C SER A 865 -35.32 -4.59 -11.27
N THR A 866 -35.21 -3.26 -11.21
CA THR A 866 -36.31 -2.39 -10.77
C THR A 866 -37.25 -2.16 -11.94
N ASP A 867 -38.27 -3.03 -12.04
CA ASP A 867 -39.44 -2.80 -12.88
C ASP A 867 -40.55 -2.17 -12.00
N ARG A 868 -41.02 -0.98 -12.38
CA ARG A 868 -42.10 -0.26 -11.69
C ARG A 868 -43.45 -0.68 -12.29
N PRO A 869 -44.44 -1.15 -11.52
CA PRO A 869 -45.81 -1.19 -12.01
C PRO A 869 -46.50 0.16 -11.78
N ARG A 870 -47.13 0.65 -12.85
CA ARG A 870 -48.24 1.62 -12.80
C ARG A 870 -49.47 0.90 -12.23
N LEU A 871 -50.23 1.58 -11.38
CA LEU A 871 -51.68 1.45 -11.12
C LEU A 871 -52.02 2.68 -10.23
N ALA A 872 -52.69 3.73 -10.72
CA ALA A 872 -54.13 3.84 -10.98
C ALA A 872 -54.97 3.73 -9.70
N ALA A 873 -55.16 4.87 -9.03
CA ALA A 873 -56.36 5.38 -8.35
C ALA A 873 -55.96 6.60 -7.51
#